data_AF-A0A1B8AHW0-F1
#
_entry.id   AF-A0A1B8AHW0-F1
#
_cell.length_a   1.000
_cell.length_b   1.000
_cell.length_c   1.000
_cell.angle_alpha   90.00
_cell.angle_beta   90.00
_cell.angle_gamma   90.00
#
_symmetry.space_group_name_H-M   'P 1'
#
loop_
_entity.id
_entity.type
_entity.pdbx_description
1 polymer ?
#
loop_
_entity_poly.entity_id
_entity_poly.type
_entity_poly.pdbx_seq_one_letter_code
_entity_poly.pdbx_strand_id
1 'polypeptide(L)'
;MLPITTCFVAGLQYLLHPTKLGTIQETINPDALIPVTLLTTDEIFGDLEGVLSLFDNVDDVFVPDFGSILVEKTGSNSSRVQDARQVYHMDLINTLEGFSELPSGPYFLHGPNLHQAWRLYDDEYGSFTFGVIPDDSDKPDEYQPLTSSSVQGDSVTVPVPSRLYYPQPSLRKPLSGVRVSIGDTISLKGTHTTFSSRAWKSLYKDPSSVTANYAQELLDQGAIIVGKTKTAQFGTGAEWVDQQAPWSARGDGYQRTQGSSVGAASALVGYEWLDHSVGVDDGRVVTEKGVYSLIRPANSSDGVKTISMFDGMRLFSRSLKGLLDHTSSPKIESNGKSFAPKVIIPIDLSSPRETQKTAIDKFVSILQDLLDTKAEYINISNTWDENRPAEAAKDGMQIYMSEAPFRSWCYDYYHTFDEFRDEYQQKFHKEPFVEATPRFLWEQCKSVTEEEHREDIERLEVYRKWFNDNVLNISTTPDTETPILVLPCGDAQVKNRNEPVAPPTIYKGVDSTTLAPVLGASILSFPFTQVPYKSDITGTTEYQPLVEKALLKGHVPTQVEVGRMTFPVKKSGHFVKHLQAPLLVQGELIQCEIVRPLTEERQRSEFIKALKDKRWGDFDAIFRPFWNTGGEMGKWDAELIDLLPESVKVFASAGAGFDWADTKLLGERGIIYCNSGLAAAEAVADFAMASIISTFRVLPWCISSAMSGDEEAFKINHRDATMQSRNLRNQALGLIGFGNIGQQIAARARHGFGMDIHYYDILPKPSSVVTPLRATHHETLESLLSACDCVVLCTPAGDGTLINATTLPLFKRGSRFVNIARGSLVDEDALVAALRDGTLSSAAIDVHANEPKIHPELIELAKQGRILLTCHNAGGTVDTHKGFEELSMRNIMAVLSGGEAITPVNLQFLK
;
A
#
# COMPACT_ATOMS: atom_id res chain seq x y z
N MET A 1 -25.83 -9.44 25.03
CA MET A 1 -24.42 -9.00 24.91
C MET A 1 -23.53 -10.22 25.05
N LEU A 2 -22.76 -10.51 24.01
CA LEU A 2 -21.70 -11.49 23.98
C LEU A 2 -20.60 -11.10 24.99
N PRO A 3 -20.05 -12.06 25.74
CA PRO A 3 -18.91 -11.79 26.62
C PRO A 3 -17.68 -11.45 25.76
N ILE A 4 -17.07 -10.30 26.03
CA ILE A 4 -15.86 -9.85 25.33
C ILE A 4 -14.65 -10.18 26.20
N THR A 5 -13.71 -10.93 25.64
CA THR A 5 -12.42 -11.22 26.25
C THR A 5 -11.32 -10.64 25.38
N THR A 6 -10.48 -9.79 25.96
CA THR A 6 -9.33 -9.18 25.27
C THR A 6 -8.03 -9.51 25.96
N CYS A 7 -6.94 -9.58 25.20
CA CYS A 7 -5.60 -9.86 25.71
C CYS A 7 -4.53 -9.12 24.90
N PHE A 8 -3.28 -9.24 25.35
CA PHE A 8 -2.12 -8.72 24.64
C PHE A 8 -1.21 -9.84 24.17
N VAL A 9 -0.75 -9.75 22.92
CA VAL A 9 0.29 -10.62 22.35
C VAL A 9 1.30 -9.72 21.67
N ALA A 10 2.59 -9.83 22.03
CA ALA A 10 3.65 -8.98 21.50
C ALA A 10 3.38 -7.45 21.59
N GLY A 11 2.64 -7.01 22.61
CA GLY A 11 2.25 -5.60 22.78
C GLY A 11 1.07 -5.15 21.90
N LEU A 12 0.49 -6.03 21.11
CA LEU A 12 -0.71 -5.78 20.30
C LEU A 12 -1.94 -6.30 21.02
N GLN A 13 -3.06 -5.59 20.87
CA GLN A 13 -4.32 -5.95 21.51
C GLN A 13 -5.13 -6.89 20.62
N TYR A 14 -5.68 -7.93 21.23
CA TYR A 14 -6.51 -8.93 20.56
C TYR A 14 -7.81 -9.13 21.31
N LEU A 15 -8.82 -9.55 20.56
CA LEU A 15 -10.10 -10.04 21.01
C LEU A 15 -10.21 -11.53 20.68
N LEU A 16 -10.68 -12.29 21.66
CA LEU A 16 -11.05 -13.69 21.46
C LEU A 16 -12.51 -13.71 21.01
N HIS A 17 -12.76 -14.26 19.82
CA HIS A 17 -14.14 -14.39 19.35
C HIS A 17 -14.95 -15.29 20.30
N PRO A 18 -16.17 -14.92 20.71
CA PRO A 18 -16.96 -15.68 21.69
C PRO A 18 -17.28 -17.12 21.25
N THR A 19 -17.40 -17.36 19.94
CA THR A 19 -17.67 -18.68 19.37
C THR A 19 -16.57 -19.67 19.71
N LYS A 20 -16.95 -20.76 20.37
CA LYS A 20 -16.08 -21.90 20.65
C LYS A 20 -15.99 -22.80 19.41
N LEU A 21 -14.79 -22.98 18.88
CA LEU A 21 -14.52 -23.78 17.68
C LEU A 21 -14.10 -25.22 17.99
N GLY A 22 -13.69 -25.51 19.22
CA GLY A 22 -13.28 -26.85 19.60
C GLY A 22 -12.66 -26.91 20.99
N THR A 23 -12.12 -28.08 21.34
CA THR A 23 -11.33 -28.29 22.56
C THR A 23 -10.08 -29.09 22.31
N ILE A 24 -9.04 -28.84 23.10
CA ILE A 24 -7.81 -29.66 23.14
C ILE A 24 -7.92 -30.80 24.17
N GLN A 25 -7.06 -31.81 24.02
CA GLN A 25 -6.95 -32.97 24.92
C GLN A 25 -6.17 -32.64 26.20
N GLU A 26 -5.21 -31.73 26.11
CA GLU A 26 -4.32 -31.39 27.20
C GLU A 26 -5.05 -30.67 28.34
N THR A 27 -4.66 -31.00 29.57
CA THR A 27 -5.15 -30.30 30.76
C THR A 27 -4.35 -29.02 30.97
N ILE A 28 -4.94 -27.89 30.60
CA ILE A 28 -4.41 -26.56 30.91
C ILE A 28 -5.26 -25.87 31.97
N ASN A 29 -4.71 -24.84 32.61
CA ASN A 29 -5.45 -24.06 33.60
C ASN A 29 -6.73 -23.48 32.94
N PRO A 30 -7.92 -23.68 33.53
CA PRO A 30 -9.18 -23.16 32.99
C PRO A 30 -9.18 -21.65 32.73
N ASP A 31 -8.42 -20.89 33.51
CA ASP A 31 -8.30 -19.43 33.37
C ASP A 31 -7.14 -18.99 32.45
N ALA A 32 -6.40 -19.94 31.87
CA ALA A 32 -5.30 -19.61 30.97
C ALA A 32 -5.84 -19.05 29.65
N LEU A 33 -5.16 -18.01 29.17
CA LEU A 33 -5.36 -17.44 27.85
C LEU A 33 -4.05 -17.52 27.08
N ILE A 34 -4.01 -18.36 26.05
CA ILE A 34 -2.77 -18.75 25.39
C ILE A 34 -2.88 -18.51 23.88
N PRO A 35 -2.02 -17.67 23.28
CA PRO A 35 -1.92 -17.58 21.82
C PRO A 35 -1.32 -18.87 21.27
N VAL A 36 -1.96 -19.43 20.25
CA VAL A 36 -1.53 -20.68 19.61
C VAL A 36 -1.65 -20.60 18.10
N THR A 37 -0.91 -21.44 17.39
CA THR A 37 -1.11 -21.64 15.95
C THR A 37 -1.72 -23.01 15.71
N LEU A 38 -2.89 -23.04 15.09
CA LEU A 38 -3.54 -24.29 14.68
C LEU A 38 -2.97 -24.73 13.33
N LEU A 39 -2.46 -25.98 13.24
CA LEU A 39 -1.78 -26.52 12.07
C LEU A 39 -2.15 -27.99 11.85
N THR A 40 -2.00 -28.46 10.61
CA THR A 40 -2.03 -29.89 10.27
C THR A 40 -0.72 -30.58 10.66
N THR A 41 -0.74 -31.92 10.74
CA THR A 41 0.45 -32.74 10.99
C THR A 41 1.58 -32.42 10.01
N ASP A 42 1.27 -32.31 8.72
CA ASP A 42 2.27 -32.04 7.68
C ASP A 42 2.86 -30.63 7.77
N GLU A 43 2.07 -29.63 8.20
CA GLU A 43 2.57 -28.27 8.43
C GLU A 43 3.47 -28.20 9.67
N ILE A 44 3.20 -28.99 10.72
CA ILE A 44 4.02 -29.02 11.94
C ILE A 44 5.35 -29.74 11.68
N PHE A 45 5.32 -30.88 10.99
CA PHE A 45 6.49 -31.74 10.81
C PHE A 45 7.18 -31.59 9.44
N GLY A 46 6.67 -30.70 8.58
CA GLY A 46 7.27 -30.28 7.32
C GLY A 46 8.13 -29.03 7.46
N ASP A 47 7.86 -28.00 6.65
CA ASP A 47 8.55 -26.69 6.71
C ASP A 47 7.81 -25.71 7.63
N LEU A 48 7.83 -25.99 8.94
CA LEU A 48 7.12 -25.18 9.94
C LEU A 48 7.55 -23.71 9.91
N GLU A 49 8.85 -23.42 9.83
CA GLU A 49 9.35 -22.04 9.78
C GLU A 49 8.90 -21.31 8.52
N GLY A 50 8.89 -22.00 7.37
CA GLY A 50 8.32 -21.46 6.13
C GLY A 50 6.84 -21.14 6.26
N VAL A 51 6.05 -22.01 6.92
CA VAL A 51 4.61 -21.79 7.16
C VAL A 51 4.37 -20.60 8.10
N LEU A 52 5.06 -20.54 9.24
CA LEU A 52 4.91 -19.43 10.19
C LEU A 52 5.40 -18.10 9.59
N SER A 53 6.49 -18.14 8.81
CA SER A 53 6.97 -16.97 8.07
C SER A 53 5.97 -16.54 6.99
N LEU A 54 5.31 -17.48 6.32
CA LEU A 54 4.26 -17.16 5.36
C LEU A 54 3.10 -16.44 6.06
N PHE A 55 2.64 -16.96 7.21
CA PHE A 55 1.57 -16.32 7.98
C PHE A 55 1.95 -14.90 8.39
N ASP A 56 3.16 -14.66 8.90
CA ASP A 56 3.64 -13.32 9.26
C ASP A 56 3.72 -12.35 8.06
N ASN A 57 3.88 -12.88 6.85
CA ASN A 57 3.96 -12.08 5.63
C ASN A 57 2.59 -11.76 5.00
N VAL A 58 1.60 -12.65 5.13
CA VAL A 58 0.30 -12.53 4.43
C VAL A 58 -0.86 -12.14 5.33
N ASP A 59 -0.70 -12.24 6.65
CA ASP A 59 -1.74 -11.95 7.62
C ASP A 59 -1.31 -10.84 8.59
N ASP A 60 -2.11 -9.79 8.67
CA ASP A 60 -1.89 -8.63 9.53
C ASP A 60 -2.38 -8.84 10.97
N VAL A 61 -2.96 -10.01 11.26
CA VAL A 61 -3.39 -10.44 12.60
C VAL A 61 -2.36 -11.37 13.25
N PHE A 62 -1.78 -12.29 12.49
CA PHE A 62 -0.71 -13.16 12.96
C PHE A 62 0.55 -12.37 13.34
N VAL A 63 1.20 -12.78 14.42
CA VAL A 63 2.54 -12.34 14.80
C VAL A 63 3.35 -13.55 15.28
N PRO A 64 4.69 -13.53 15.21
CA PRO A 64 5.52 -14.70 15.50
C PRO A 64 5.28 -15.34 16.87
N ASP A 65 4.83 -14.56 17.88
CA ASP A 65 4.49 -15.04 19.21
C ASP A 65 3.36 -16.10 19.22
N PHE A 66 2.46 -16.10 18.23
CA PHE A 66 1.47 -17.17 18.05
C PHE A 66 2.13 -18.53 17.72
N GLY A 67 3.33 -18.52 17.16
CA GLY A 67 4.10 -19.72 16.82
C GLY A 67 4.80 -20.37 18.02
N SER A 68 4.60 -19.89 19.25
CA SER A 68 5.24 -20.45 20.45
C SER A 68 4.65 -21.79 20.87
N ILE A 69 3.34 -21.96 20.70
CA ILE A 69 2.58 -23.17 21.02
C ILE A 69 1.77 -23.54 19.78
N LEU A 70 1.90 -24.80 19.35
CA LEU A 70 1.21 -25.32 18.19
C LEU A 70 0.07 -26.22 18.65
N VAL A 71 -1.04 -26.20 17.91
CA VAL A 71 -2.15 -27.12 18.12
C VAL A 71 -2.33 -27.93 16.84
N GLU A 72 -2.26 -29.25 16.95
CA GLU A 72 -2.49 -30.16 15.84
C GLU A 72 -4.00 -30.40 15.66
N LYS A 73 -4.51 -30.17 14.43
CA LYS A 73 -5.94 -30.29 14.09
C LYS A 73 -6.49 -31.70 14.32
N THR A 74 -5.89 -32.73 13.74
CA THR A 74 -6.08 -34.15 14.09
C THR A 74 -5.34 -35.00 13.06
N GLY A 75 -4.32 -35.76 13.47
CA GLY A 75 -3.59 -36.67 12.59
C GLY A 75 -2.73 -37.68 13.35
N SER A 76 -3.32 -38.83 13.70
CA SER A 76 -2.64 -40.06 14.14
C SER A 76 -1.50 -39.90 15.16
N ASN A 77 -1.76 -39.84 16.48
CA ASN A 77 -0.82 -40.05 17.61
C ASN A 77 0.67 -40.11 17.22
N SER A 78 1.21 -39.03 16.63
CA SER A 78 2.53 -39.08 16.03
C SER A 78 3.48 -38.44 17.01
N SER A 79 3.98 -39.26 17.92
CA SER A 79 5.12 -38.90 18.77
C SER A 79 6.38 -38.83 17.91
N ARG A 80 6.52 -37.78 17.09
CA ARG A 80 7.75 -37.45 16.37
C ARG A 80 8.20 -36.05 16.79
N VAL A 81 8.83 -35.98 17.95
CA VAL A 81 9.45 -34.76 18.46
C VAL A 81 10.72 -34.48 17.64
N GLN A 82 10.67 -33.46 16.77
CA GLN A 82 11.87 -32.87 16.14
C GLN A 82 12.11 -31.41 16.55
N ASP A 83 11.08 -30.69 17.00
CA ASP A 83 11.17 -29.28 17.41
C ASP A 83 10.98 -29.12 18.93
N ALA A 84 11.58 -28.08 19.53
CA ALA A 84 11.54 -27.81 20.98
C ALA A 84 10.25 -27.11 21.44
N ARG A 85 9.35 -26.75 20.51
CA ARG A 85 8.05 -26.11 20.78
C ARG A 85 7.05 -27.09 21.40
N GLN A 86 6.13 -26.57 22.22
CA GLN A 86 5.01 -27.36 22.74
C GLN A 86 3.95 -27.58 21.66
N VAL A 87 3.52 -28.83 21.49
CA VAL A 87 2.45 -29.23 20.58
C VAL A 87 1.31 -29.81 21.39
N TYR A 88 0.12 -29.23 21.25
CA TYR A 88 -1.14 -29.72 21.83
C TYR A 88 -1.99 -30.39 20.74
N HIS A 89 -3.01 -31.13 21.13
CA HIS A 89 -3.82 -31.94 20.21
C HIS A 89 -5.29 -31.61 20.38
N MET A 90 -6.00 -31.41 19.28
CA MET A 90 -7.45 -31.26 19.34
C MET A 90 -8.14 -32.57 19.74
N ASP A 91 -9.20 -32.45 20.53
CA ASP A 91 -10.12 -33.52 20.93
C ASP A 91 -11.41 -33.45 20.10
N LEU A 92 -12.00 -32.27 20.02
CA LEU A 92 -13.24 -31.98 19.29
C LEU A 92 -13.07 -30.75 18.43
N ILE A 93 -13.44 -30.85 17.15
CA ILE A 93 -13.44 -29.74 16.19
C ILE A 93 -14.85 -29.53 15.65
N ASN A 94 -15.29 -28.28 15.65
CA ASN A 94 -16.44 -27.83 14.86
C ASN A 94 -15.92 -27.36 13.49
N THR A 95 -16.38 -27.98 12.41
CA THR A 95 -16.05 -27.56 11.04
C THR A 95 -16.82 -26.29 10.67
N LEU A 96 -16.13 -25.31 10.08
CA LEU A 96 -16.73 -24.09 9.52
C LEU A 96 -17.24 -24.36 8.09
N GLU A 97 -18.26 -23.63 7.65
CA GLU A 97 -18.86 -23.80 6.32
C GLU A 97 -17.84 -23.50 5.21
N GLY A 98 -17.72 -24.44 4.27
CA GLY A 98 -16.75 -24.33 3.16
C GLY A 98 -15.37 -24.89 3.48
N PHE A 99 -15.15 -25.37 4.71
CA PHE A 99 -13.93 -26.06 5.10
C PHE A 99 -14.19 -27.53 5.45
N SER A 100 -13.25 -28.41 5.09
CA SER A 100 -13.22 -29.79 5.56
C SER A 100 -12.69 -29.90 7.00
N GLU A 101 -11.86 -28.94 7.43
CA GLU A 101 -11.24 -28.82 8.75
C GLU A 101 -11.02 -27.33 9.08
N LEU A 102 -10.87 -26.96 10.35
CA LEU A 102 -10.59 -25.57 10.72
C LEU A 102 -9.35 -25.03 9.98
N PRO A 103 -9.35 -23.77 9.51
CA PRO A 103 -8.23 -23.19 8.79
C PRO A 103 -6.97 -23.08 9.65
N SER A 104 -5.79 -23.26 9.04
CA SER A 104 -4.52 -23.05 9.74
C SER A 104 -4.30 -21.57 10.00
N GLY A 105 -3.74 -21.20 11.16
CA GLY A 105 -3.51 -19.79 11.49
C GLY A 105 -3.48 -19.50 12.99
N PRO A 106 -3.52 -18.21 13.38
CA PRO A 106 -3.50 -17.80 14.78
C PRO A 106 -4.83 -18.16 15.46
N TYR A 107 -4.81 -18.60 16.71
CA TYR A 107 -5.99 -18.80 17.55
C TYR A 107 -5.63 -18.52 19.01
N PHE A 108 -6.65 -18.52 19.88
CA PHE A 108 -6.45 -18.54 21.32
C PHE A 108 -7.07 -19.78 21.95
N LEU A 109 -6.41 -20.26 23.00
CA LEU A 109 -7.01 -21.15 23.98
C LEU A 109 -7.48 -20.32 25.18
N HIS A 110 -8.75 -20.48 25.57
CA HIS A 110 -9.28 -20.03 26.86
C HIS A 110 -9.70 -21.26 27.67
N GLY A 111 -8.86 -21.62 28.65
CA GLY A 111 -8.83 -22.99 29.14
C GLY A 111 -8.68 -23.95 27.95
N PRO A 112 -9.34 -25.12 27.94
CA PRO A 112 -9.18 -26.07 26.84
C PRO A 112 -9.88 -25.64 25.54
N ASN A 113 -10.60 -24.52 25.50
CA ASN A 113 -11.47 -24.14 24.38
C ASN A 113 -10.73 -23.29 23.35
N LEU A 114 -10.89 -23.61 22.07
CA LEU A 114 -10.29 -22.88 20.95
C LEU A 114 -11.22 -21.78 20.44
N HIS A 115 -10.66 -20.58 20.24
CA HIS A 115 -11.35 -19.38 19.77
C HIS A 115 -10.52 -18.65 18.70
N GLN A 116 -11.17 -17.99 17.74
CA GLN A 116 -10.47 -17.15 16.77
C GLN A 116 -9.77 -15.96 17.44
N ALA A 117 -8.60 -15.62 16.92
CA ALA A 117 -7.87 -14.40 17.22
C ALA A 117 -8.32 -13.27 16.28
N TRP A 118 -8.87 -12.21 16.86
CA TRP A 118 -9.20 -10.99 16.15
C TRP A 118 -8.31 -9.88 16.68
N ARG A 119 -7.61 -9.16 15.80
CA ARG A 119 -6.79 -8.04 16.22
C ARG A 119 -7.68 -6.82 16.48
N LEU A 120 -7.41 -6.09 17.55
CA LEU A 120 -8.05 -4.80 17.81
C LEU A 120 -7.16 -3.68 17.28
N TYR A 121 -7.62 -3.01 16.22
CA TYR A 121 -6.96 -1.84 15.65
C TYR A 121 -7.55 -0.56 16.24
N ASP A 122 -6.70 0.40 16.56
CA ASP A 122 -7.13 1.73 16.99
C ASP A 122 -7.63 2.55 15.79
N ASP A 123 -8.78 3.20 15.92
CA ASP A 123 -9.35 4.11 14.92
C ASP A 123 -8.67 5.49 14.99
N GLU A 124 -7.39 5.53 14.62
CA GLU A 124 -6.53 6.72 14.65
C GLU A 124 -7.07 7.88 13.78
N TYR A 125 -7.75 7.57 12.68
CA TYR A 125 -8.40 8.54 11.81
C TYR A 125 -9.80 8.94 12.30
N GLY A 126 -10.35 8.31 13.34
CA GLY A 126 -11.67 8.61 13.87
C GLY A 126 -12.78 8.41 12.84
N SER A 127 -12.63 7.46 11.92
CA SER A 127 -13.52 7.21 10.78
C SER A 127 -14.72 6.34 11.15
N PHE A 128 -14.61 5.52 12.20
CA PHE A 128 -15.62 4.56 12.62
C PHE A 128 -16.55 5.13 13.69
N THR A 129 -17.84 4.84 13.57
CA THR A 129 -18.80 5.03 14.67
C THR A 129 -18.53 3.98 15.75
N PHE A 130 -18.32 2.73 15.34
CA PHE A 130 -17.88 1.59 16.15
C PHE A 130 -17.46 0.42 15.25
N GLY A 131 -16.53 -0.41 15.75
CA GLY A 131 -16.30 -1.75 15.22
C GLY A 131 -17.46 -2.70 15.55
N VAL A 132 -17.59 -3.80 14.83
CA VAL A 132 -18.65 -4.81 15.09
C VAL A 132 -18.08 -6.22 15.17
N ILE A 133 -18.71 -7.06 15.98
CA ILE A 133 -18.37 -8.47 16.14
C ILE A 133 -19.65 -9.27 15.85
N PRO A 134 -19.61 -10.28 14.98
CA PRO A 134 -20.77 -11.13 14.75
C PRO A 134 -21.05 -12.03 15.95
N ASP A 135 -22.30 -12.49 16.06
CA ASP A 135 -22.72 -13.50 17.02
C ASP A 135 -22.09 -14.88 16.74
N ASP A 136 -21.91 -15.19 15.45
CA ASP A 136 -21.25 -16.38 14.97
C ASP A 136 -20.18 -16.04 13.92
N SER A 137 -18.98 -16.63 14.06
CA SER A 137 -17.84 -16.36 13.17
C SER A 137 -17.97 -16.98 11.77
N ASP A 138 -18.91 -17.91 11.56
CA ASP A 138 -19.14 -18.61 10.29
C ASP A 138 -20.40 -18.11 9.59
N LYS A 139 -21.51 -18.05 10.34
CA LYS A 139 -22.84 -17.70 9.84
C LYS A 139 -23.45 -16.56 10.65
N PRO A 140 -22.95 -15.33 10.47
CA PRO A 140 -23.42 -14.18 11.23
C PRO A 140 -24.90 -13.91 10.93
N ASP A 141 -25.72 -13.85 11.98
CA ASP A 141 -27.12 -13.39 11.91
C ASP A 141 -27.26 -12.01 12.56
N GLU A 142 -26.57 -11.78 13.68
CA GLU A 142 -26.62 -10.54 14.44
C GLU A 142 -25.21 -10.02 14.76
N TYR A 143 -25.07 -8.70 14.83
CA TYR A 143 -23.80 -8.04 15.14
C TYR A 143 -23.88 -7.24 16.43
N GLN A 144 -22.83 -7.31 17.24
CA GLN A 144 -22.67 -6.50 18.43
C GLN A 144 -21.66 -5.37 18.18
N PRO A 145 -22.03 -4.10 18.44
CA PRO A 145 -21.06 -3.01 18.50
C PRO A 145 -20.00 -3.26 19.57
N LEU A 146 -18.72 -3.10 19.21
CA LEU A 146 -17.63 -3.16 20.17
C LEU A 146 -17.58 -1.84 20.96
N THR A 147 -17.82 -1.91 22.26
CA THR A 147 -17.82 -0.75 23.17
C THR A 147 -16.46 -0.50 23.82
N SER A 148 -15.40 -1.19 23.39
CA SER A 148 -14.05 -1.02 23.92
C SER A 148 -13.36 0.17 23.25
N SER A 149 -12.78 1.04 24.07
CA SER A 149 -11.82 2.05 23.61
C SER A 149 -10.44 1.43 23.42
N SER A 150 -9.56 2.17 22.73
CA SER A 150 -8.13 1.87 22.65
C SER A 150 -7.53 1.74 24.04
N VAL A 151 -6.37 1.12 24.13
CA VAL A 151 -5.61 0.98 25.39
C VAL A 151 -5.35 2.34 26.04
N GLN A 152 -5.14 3.38 25.22
CA GLN A 152 -4.91 4.75 25.67
C GLN A 152 -6.21 5.52 25.97
N GLY A 153 -7.37 4.96 25.57
CA GLY A 153 -8.70 5.55 25.80
C GLY A 153 -9.03 6.72 24.89
N ASP A 154 -8.24 6.96 23.85
CA ASP A 154 -8.32 8.13 22.96
C ASP A 154 -9.05 7.86 21.64
N SER A 155 -9.26 6.59 21.29
CA SER A 155 -9.89 6.17 20.05
C SER A 155 -10.80 4.95 20.24
N VAL A 156 -11.64 4.70 19.25
CA VAL A 156 -12.48 3.50 19.16
C VAL A 156 -11.61 2.35 18.67
N THR A 157 -11.92 1.11 19.05
CA THR A 157 -11.24 -0.07 18.49
C THR A 157 -12.10 -0.76 17.42
N VAL A 158 -11.45 -1.24 16.36
CA VAL A 158 -12.06 -2.03 15.30
C VAL A 158 -11.54 -3.46 15.38
N PRO A 159 -12.40 -4.46 15.62
CA PRO A 159 -12.01 -5.85 15.67
C PRO A 159 -11.89 -6.42 14.25
N VAL A 160 -10.72 -6.97 13.93
CA VAL A 160 -10.38 -7.45 12.59
C VAL A 160 -9.93 -8.91 12.65
N PRO A 161 -10.64 -9.84 11.99
CA PRO A 161 -10.26 -11.26 11.97
C PRO A 161 -9.05 -11.52 11.06
N SER A 162 -8.30 -12.58 11.35
CA SER A 162 -7.21 -13.07 10.49
C SER A 162 -7.71 -13.38 9.07
N ARG A 163 -6.92 -13.03 8.06
CA ARG A 163 -7.19 -13.39 6.65
C ARG A 163 -7.14 -14.89 6.41
N LEU A 164 -6.42 -15.62 7.26
CA LEU A 164 -6.21 -17.06 7.14
C LEU A 164 -7.47 -17.87 7.43
N TYR A 165 -8.50 -17.27 8.07
CA TYR A 165 -9.75 -17.97 8.38
C TYR A 165 -10.69 -18.16 7.20
N TYR A 166 -10.38 -17.55 6.06
CA TYR A 166 -11.30 -17.50 4.93
C TYR A 166 -10.72 -18.27 3.74
N PRO A 167 -11.54 -19.07 3.05
CA PRO A 167 -11.08 -19.77 1.86
C PRO A 167 -10.80 -18.76 0.75
N GLN A 168 -10.05 -19.21 -0.26
CA GLN A 168 -9.83 -18.40 -1.46
C GLN A 168 -11.19 -18.04 -2.12
N PRO A 169 -11.31 -16.83 -2.71
CA PRO A 169 -12.52 -16.42 -3.42
C PRO A 169 -13.00 -17.46 -4.42
N SER A 170 -14.31 -17.64 -4.50
CA SER A 170 -14.96 -18.58 -5.42
C SER A 170 -16.10 -17.91 -6.18
N LEU A 171 -16.61 -18.55 -7.24
CA LEU A 171 -17.77 -18.05 -7.99
C LEU A 171 -19.02 -17.82 -7.11
N ARG A 172 -19.15 -18.55 -5.98
CA ARG A 172 -20.30 -18.40 -5.06
C ARG A 172 -20.05 -17.36 -3.97
N LYS A 173 -18.83 -17.32 -3.43
CA LYS A 173 -18.39 -16.36 -2.42
C LYS A 173 -17.20 -15.54 -2.98
N PRO A 174 -17.45 -14.60 -3.92
CA PRO A 174 -16.38 -13.83 -4.57
C PRO A 174 -15.68 -12.84 -3.64
N LEU A 175 -16.31 -12.49 -2.51
CA LEU A 175 -15.75 -11.59 -1.50
C LEU A 175 -15.19 -12.32 -0.28
N SER A 176 -14.94 -13.63 -0.39
CA SER A 176 -14.33 -14.42 0.70
C SER A 176 -13.01 -13.80 1.15
N GLY A 177 -12.88 -13.51 2.45
CA GLY A 177 -11.68 -12.89 3.04
C GLY A 177 -11.58 -11.37 2.86
N VAL A 178 -12.56 -10.74 2.21
CA VAL A 178 -12.58 -9.30 1.94
C VAL A 178 -13.24 -8.55 3.09
N ARG A 179 -12.47 -7.67 3.74
CA ARG A 179 -12.94 -6.85 4.88
C ARG A 179 -13.57 -5.56 4.39
N VAL A 180 -14.80 -5.30 4.83
CA VAL A 180 -15.63 -4.20 4.37
C VAL A 180 -16.18 -3.39 5.55
N SER A 181 -16.16 -2.07 5.43
CA SER A 181 -16.92 -1.20 6.32
C SER A 181 -18.21 -0.73 5.64
N ILE A 182 -19.28 -0.55 6.42
CA ILE A 182 -20.56 -0.03 5.93
C ILE A 182 -20.88 1.31 6.59
N GLY A 183 -21.60 2.19 5.90
CA GLY A 183 -21.99 3.49 6.42
C GLY A 183 -22.97 3.39 7.60
N ASP A 184 -22.96 4.38 8.49
CA ASP A 184 -23.86 4.48 9.65
C ASP A 184 -25.36 4.34 9.29
N THR A 185 -25.75 4.79 8.10
CA THR A 185 -27.13 4.76 7.62
C THR A 185 -27.57 3.43 7.00
N ILE A 186 -26.63 2.48 6.83
CA ILE A 186 -26.91 1.12 6.37
C ILE A 186 -27.23 0.28 7.61
N SER A 187 -28.44 -0.27 7.68
CA SER A 187 -28.86 -1.08 8.84
C SER A 187 -28.10 -2.42 8.86
N LEU A 188 -27.64 -2.78 10.05
CA LEU A 188 -27.04 -4.07 10.34
C LEU A 188 -27.67 -4.57 11.65
N LYS A 189 -28.26 -5.76 11.63
CA LYS A 189 -29.00 -6.30 12.77
C LYS A 189 -28.11 -6.34 14.02
N GLY A 190 -28.64 -5.88 15.15
CA GLY A 190 -27.91 -5.76 16.42
C GLY A 190 -27.10 -4.46 16.60
N THR A 191 -27.06 -3.59 15.58
CA THR A 191 -26.35 -2.29 15.64
C THR A 191 -27.30 -1.08 15.56
N HIS A 192 -26.79 0.12 15.81
CA HIS A 192 -27.58 1.37 15.72
C HIS A 192 -27.18 2.23 14.51
N THR A 193 -28.12 3.04 14.03
CA THR A 193 -27.83 4.21 13.20
C THR A 193 -27.80 5.43 14.09
N THR A 194 -26.80 6.30 13.92
CA THR A 194 -26.57 7.44 14.82
C THR A 194 -26.80 8.79 14.16
N PHE A 195 -26.72 8.87 12.83
CA PHE A 195 -26.61 10.12 12.05
C PHE A 195 -25.58 11.11 12.62
N SER A 196 -24.57 10.61 13.32
CA SER A 196 -23.63 11.42 14.12
C SER A 196 -24.31 12.45 15.04
N SER A 197 -25.55 12.19 15.47
CA SER A 197 -26.36 13.10 16.28
C SER A 197 -26.60 12.53 17.68
N ARG A 198 -26.37 13.35 18.71
CA ARG A 198 -26.74 13.01 20.09
C ARG A 198 -28.25 13.00 20.27
N ALA A 199 -28.96 13.89 19.59
CA ALA A 199 -30.42 13.96 19.65
C ALA A 199 -31.04 12.68 19.09
N TRP A 200 -30.57 12.21 17.92
CA TRP A 200 -31.00 10.95 17.33
C TRP A 200 -30.78 9.76 18.27
N LYS A 201 -29.55 9.59 18.76
CA LYS A 201 -29.20 8.50 19.70
C LYS A 201 -29.99 8.53 21.01
N SER A 202 -30.42 9.70 21.46
CA SER A 202 -31.21 9.83 22.69
C SER A 202 -32.65 9.36 22.51
N LEU A 203 -33.19 9.48 21.29
CA LEU A 203 -34.53 9.05 20.94
C LEU A 203 -34.56 7.55 20.62
N TYR A 204 -33.73 7.11 19.66
CA TYR A 204 -33.64 5.75 19.15
C TYR A 204 -32.51 4.99 19.81
N LYS A 205 -32.84 4.28 20.90
CA LYS A 205 -31.88 3.53 21.72
C LYS A 205 -31.79 2.05 21.37
N ASP A 206 -32.79 1.51 20.70
CA ASP A 206 -32.86 0.09 20.41
C ASP A 206 -32.02 -0.23 19.16
N PRO A 207 -31.36 -1.40 19.09
CA PRO A 207 -30.62 -1.80 17.91
C PRO A 207 -31.58 -2.14 16.77
N SER A 208 -31.07 -2.04 15.54
CA SER A 208 -31.80 -2.49 14.35
C SER A 208 -32.13 -3.97 14.46
N SER A 209 -33.37 -4.33 14.16
CA SER A 209 -33.80 -5.73 14.04
C SER A 209 -33.56 -6.31 12.65
N VAL A 210 -33.06 -5.49 11.71
CA VAL A 210 -32.86 -5.87 10.30
C VAL A 210 -31.44 -5.56 9.83
N THR A 211 -30.95 -6.41 8.94
CA THR A 211 -29.79 -6.15 8.09
C THR A 211 -30.30 -5.68 6.73
N ALA A 212 -29.78 -4.56 6.23
CA ALA A 212 -30.19 -4.01 4.95
C ALA A 212 -29.87 -4.99 3.82
N ASN A 213 -30.71 -5.04 2.77
CA ASN A 213 -30.55 -6.01 1.67
C ASN A 213 -29.15 -5.95 1.03
N TYR A 214 -28.59 -4.75 0.88
CA TYR A 214 -27.25 -4.59 0.33
C TYR A 214 -26.16 -5.14 1.27
N ALA A 215 -26.29 -4.92 2.58
CA ALA A 215 -25.36 -5.50 3.56
C ALA A 215 -25.47 -7.03 3.58
N GLN A 216 -26.69 -7.57 3.45
CA GLN A 216 -26.92 -9.01 3.33
C GLN A 216 -26.26 -9.57 2.06
N GLU A 217 -26.39 -8.88 0.92
CA GLU A 217 -25.75 -9.29 -0.33
C GLU A 217 -24.21 -9.37 -0.20
N LEU A 218 -23.59 -8.43 0.53
CA LEU A 218 -22.15 -8.49 0.82
C LEU A 218 -21.80 -9.73 1.65
N LEU A 219 -22.57 -10.01 2.70
CA LEU A 219 -22.37 -11.19 3.55
C LEU A 219 -22.56 -12.50 2.78
N ASP A 220 -23.59 -12.57 1.94
CA ASP A 220 -23.88 -13.74 1.09
C ASP A 220 -22.74 -14.01 0.09
N GLN A 221 -22.09 -12.95 -0.40
CA GLN A 221 -20.88 -13.03 -1.24
C GLN A 221 -19.59 -13.37 -0.46
N GLY A 222 -19.65 -13.46 0.87
CA GLY A 222 -18.54 -13.84 1.74
C GLY A 222 -17.72 -12.68 2.31
N ALA A 223 -18.19 -11.44 2.18
CA ALA A 223 -17.52 -10.27 2.75
C ALA A 223 -17.60 -10.27 4.29
N ILE A 224 -16.63 -9.62 4.92
CA ILE A 224 -16.51 -9.52 6.37
C ILE A 224 -16.79 -8.08 6.78
N ILE A 225 -17.94 -7.84 7.42
CA ILE A 225 -18.26 -6.51 7.94
C ILE A 225 -17.53 -6.30 9.26
N VAL A 226 -16.59 -5.36 9.30
CA VAL A 226 -15.72 -5.08 10.47
C VAL A 226 -16.18 -3.90 11.31
N GLY A 227 -17.01 -3.01 10.76
CA GLY A 227 -17.51 -1.86 11.50
C GLY A 227 -18.45 -0.96 10.71
N LYS A 228 -19.08 -0.02 11.42
CA LYS A 228 -19.87 1.06 10.83
C LYS A 228 -19.09 2.37 10.82
N THR A 229 -19.05 3.04 9.68
CA THR A 229 -18.33 4.31 9.51
C THR A 229 -19.23 5.53 9.67
N LYS A 230 -18.64 6.63 10.15
CA LYS A 230 -19.38 7.86 10.47
C LYS A 230 -19.93 8.54 9.21
N THR A 231 -21.09 9.15 9.37
CA THR A 231 -21.64 10.18 8.47
C THR A 231 -21.44 11.56 9.09
N ALA A 232 -21.44 12.62 8.28
CA ALA A 232 -21.74 13.97 8.78
C ALA A 232 -23.10 14.01 9.49
N GLN A 233 -23.32 14.99 10.40
CA GLN A 233 -24.59 15.08 11.13
C GLN A 233 -25.76 15.22 10.15
N PHE A 234 -26.70 14.26 10.16
CA PHE A 234 -27.79 14.17 9.18
C PHE A 234 -27.33 14.22 7.70
N GLY A 235 -26.09 13.78 7.42
CA GLY A 235 -25.49 13.74 6.08
C GLY A 235 -24.92 15.08 5.59
N THR A 236 -25.34 16.21 6.15
CA THR A 236 -24.92 17.55 5.68
C THR A 236 -24.09 18.35 6.67
N GLY A 237 -23.97 17.91 7.92
CA GLY A 237 -23.18 18.58 8.96
C GLY A 237 -21.73 18.87 8.53
N ALA A 238 -21.25 20.07 8.84
CA ALA A 238 -19.89 20.49 8.54
C ALA A 238 -19.13 20.93 9.80
N GLU A 239 -19.84 21.14 10.90
CA GLU A 239 -19.33 21.71 12.14
C GLU A 239 -18.78 20.66 13.11
N TRP A 240 -19.29 19.43 13.06
CA TRP A 240 -18.80 18.31 13.87
C TRP A 240 -18.85 18.60 15.39
N VAL A 241 -20.01 19.07 15.85
CA VAL A 241 -20.27 19.48 17.24
C VAL A 241 -20.56 18.27 18.12
N ASP A 242 -21.32 17.29 17.60
CA ASP A 242 -21.72 16.10 18.37
C ASP A 242 -20.70 14.96 18.32
N GLN A 243 -19.83 14.96 17.32
CA GLN A 243 -18.81 13.94 17.05
C GLN A 243 -17.57 14.61 16.46
N GLN A 244 -16.38 14.08 16.71
CA GLN A 244 -15.17 14.54 16.03
C GLN A 244 -15.15 14.08 14.57
N ALA A 245 -14.84 15.01 13.67
CA ALA A 245 -14.68 14.76 12.24
C ALA A 245 -13.52 13.79 11.95
N PRO A 246 -13.67 12.83 11.01
CA PRO A 246 -12.59 11.95 10.58
C PRO A 246 -11.36 12.73 10.09
N TRP A 247 -10.16 12.28 10.41
CA TRP A 247 -8.91 12.86 9.94
C TRP A 247 -8.62 12.41 8.51
N SER A 248 -8.10 13.34 7.70
CA SER A 248 -7.58 13.00 6.38
C SER A 248 -6.25 12.29 6.55
N ALA A 249 -6.05 11.17 5.85
CA ALA A 249 -4.75 10.50 5.85
C ALA A 249 -3.77 11.11 4.83
N ARG A 250 -4.16 12.19 4.14
CA ARG A 250 -3.43 12.79 3.01
C ARG A 250 -2.88 14.18 3.33
N GLY A 251 -1.83 14.55 2.59
CA GLY A 251 -1.13 15.83 2.74
C GLY A 251 -0.63 16.03 4.17
N ASP A 252 -0.89 17.20 4.73
CA ASP A 252 -0.55 17.53 6.12
C ASP A 252 -1.37 16.77 7.17
N GLY A 253 -2.50 16.13 6.78
CA GLY A 253 -3.45 15.43 7.65
C GLY A 253 -4.55 16.33 8.23
N TYR A 254 -4.52 17.63 7.95
CA TYR A 254 -5.44 18.63 8.49
C TYR A 254 -6.46 19.13 7.48
N GLN A 255 -6.56 18.49 6.32
CA GLN A 255 -7.63 18.77 5.36
C GLN A 255 -9.00 18.45 5.98
N ARG A 256 -9.96 19.36 5.79
CA ARG A 256 -11.34 19.19 6.23
C ARG A 256 -12.02 18.12 5.39
N THR A 257 -12.62 17.15 6.09
CA THR A 257 -13.44 16.08 5.53
C THR A 257 -14.91 16.39 5.83
N GLN A 258 -15.83 16.11 4.90
CA GLN A 258 -17.26 16.44 5.01
C GLN A 258 -18.14 15.52 4.15
N GLY A 259 -19.44 15.49 4.40
CA GLY A 259 -20.43 14.73 3.62
C GLY A 259 -20.82 13.37 4.22
N SER A 260 -21.86 12.74 3.65
CA SER A 260 -22.51 11.55 4.24
C SER A 260 -21.63 10.29 4.27
N SER A 261 -20.74 10.11 3.29
CA SER A 261 -19.83 8.96 3.22
C SER A 261 -18.39 9.26 3.69
N VAL A 262 -18.21 10.30 4.49
CA VAL A 262 -16.89 10.78 4.92
C VAL A 262 -16.10 9.75 5.73
N GLY A 263 -16.76 9.04 6.66
CA GLY A 263 -16.10 7.99 7.43
C GLY A 263 -15.68 6.82 6.55
N ALA A 264 -16.51 6.41 5.60
CA ALA A 264 -16.21 5.33 4.66
C ALA A 264 -15.00 5.67 3.78
N ALA A 265 -14.94 6.90 3.26
CA ALA A 265 -13.82 7.35 2.45
C ALA A 265 -12.53 7.45 3.26
N SER A 266 -12.59 8.07 4.45
CA SER A 266 -11.46 8.21 5.38
C SER A 266 -10.91 6.88 5.87
N ALA A 267 -11.78 5.94 6.24
CA ALA A 267 -11.38 4.61 6.68
C ALA A 267 -10.61 3.87 5.57
N LEU A 268 -11.12 3.88 4.34
CA LEU A 268 -10.45 3.19 3.25
C LEU A 268 -9.12 3.85 2.87
N VAL A 269 -9.02 5.17 2.94
CA VAL A 269 -7.77 5.87 2.65
C VAL A 269 -6.73 5.62 3.76
N GLY A 270 -7.16 5.59 5.02
CA GLY A 270 -6.28 5.48 6.19
C GLY A 270 -5.85 4.06 6.58
N TYR A 271 -6.69 3.04 6.40
CA TYR A 271 -6.46 1.71 6.99
C TYR A 271 -6.14 0.63 5.96
N GLU A 272 -4.86 0.26 5.82
CA GLU A 272 -4.41 -0.77 4.86
C GLU A 272 -5.06 -2.15 5.07
N TRP A 273 -5.43 -2.49 6.31
CA TRP A 273 -6.10 -3.75 6.66
C TRP A 273 -7.55 -3.84 6.18
N LEU A 274 -8.15 -2.72 5.76
CA LEU A 274 -9.52 -2.62 5.24
C LEU A 274 -9.52 -2.66 3.72
N ASP A 275 -10.27 -3.57 3.09
CA ASP A 275 -10.21 -3.78 1.64
C ASP A 275 -11.14 -2.85 0.87
N HIS A 276 -12.37 -2.67 1.36
CA HIS A 276 -13.40 -1.80 0.76
C HIS A 276 -14.20 -1.06 1.82
N SER A 277 -14.89 0.00 1.39
CA SER A 277 -15.82 0.72 2.24
C SER A 277 -17.04 1.13 1.45
N VAL A 278 -18.17 1.22 2.15
CA VAL A 278 -19.48 1.44 1.55
C VAL A 278 -20.15 2.58 2.30
N GLY A 279 -20.63 3.58 1.58
CA GLY A 279 -21.38 4.73 2.12
C GLY A 279 -22.64 5.00 1.32
N VAL A 280 -23.40 6.02 1.72
CA VAL A 280 -24.65 6.43 1.05
C VAL A 280 -24.59 7.93 0.83
N ASP A 281 -24.54 8.36 -0.43
CA ASP A 281 -24.61 9.77 -0.83
C ASP A 281 -24.96 9.94 -2.32
N ASP A 282 -25.22 11.18 -2.71
CA ASP A 282 -25.52 11.61 -4.08
C ASP A 282 -24.30 12.14 -4.87
N GLY A 283 -23.11 12.07 -4.27
CA GLY A 283 -21.86 12.50 -4.89
C GLY A 283 -21.66 14.01 -5.05
N ARG A 284 -22.59 14.88 -4.64
CA ARG A 284 -22.41 16.35 -4.75
C ARG A 284 -21.25 16.83 -3.88
N VAL A 285 -21.16 16.27 -2.66
CA VAL A 285 -20.06 16.56 -1.74
C VAL A 285 -18.91 15.58 -1.98
N VAL A 286 -17.74 16.12 -2.29
CA VAL A 286 -16.49 15.34 -2.35
C VAL A 286 -16.03 15.07 -0.92
N THR A 287 -16.12 13.82 -0.49
CA THR A 287 -15.95 13.41 0.92
C THR A 287 -14.48 13.30 1.34
N GLU A 288 -13.68 12.57 0.56
CA GLU A 288 -12.23 12.50 0.65
C GLU A 288 -11.64 12.24 -0.74
N LYS A 289 -10.58 12.98 -1.11
CA LYS A 289 -9.98 12.90 -2.45
C LYS A 289 -8.93 11.78 -2.51
N GLY A 290 -8.67 11.24 -3.70
CA GLY A 290 -7.58 10.27 -3.90
C GLY A 290 -7.99 8.80 -3.73
N VAL A 291 -9.27 8.47 -3.80
CA VAL A 291 -9.77 7.09 -3.78
C VAL A 291 -10.78 6.88 -4.89
N TYR A 292 -10.85 5.68 -5.44
CA TYR A 292 -11.85 5.35 -6.45
C TYR A 292 -13.20 5.16 -5.75
N SER A 293 -14.27 5.69 -6.33
CA SER A 293 -15.62 5.42 -5.85
C SER A 293 -16.62 5.28 -6.97
N LEU A 294 -17.59 4.38 -6.80
CA LEU A 294 -18.73 4.22 -7.70
C LEU A 294 -20.01 4.47 -6.92
N ILE A 295 -20.78 5.46 -7.37
CA ILE A 295 -22.14 5.71 -6.88
C ILE A 295 -23.11 5.07 -7.85
N ARG A 296 -23.97 4.21 -7.33
CA ARG A 296 -25.11 3.64 -8.05
C ARG A 296 -26.39 4.27 -7.51
N PRO A 297 -27.21 4.92 -8.35
CA PRO A 297 -28.52 5.42 -7.95
C PRO A 297 -29.29 4.29 -7.25
N ALA A 298 -29.89 4.59 -6.11
CA ALA A 298 -30.59 3.57 -5.35
C ALA A 298 -31.84 3.11 -6.12
N ASN A 299 -31.93 1.80 -6.37
CA ASN A 299 -33.23 1.14 -6.37
C ASN A 299 -33.58 0.93 -4.89
N SER A 300 -34.80 1.25 -4.45
CA SER A 300 -35.24 1.16 -3.06
C SER A 300 -34.59 -0.01 -2.32
N SER A 301 -33.67 0.28 -1.40
CA SER A 301 -32.94 -0.75 -0.66
C SER A 301 -33.47 -0.79 0.77
N ASP A 302 -34.29 -1.79 1.06
CA ASP A 302 -34.84 -2.00 2.40
C ASP A 302 -33.72 -1.99 3.44
N GLY A 303 -33.91 -1.21 4.51
CA GLY A 303 -32.95 -1.06 5.60
C GLY A 303 -31.85 -0.02 5.38
N VAL A 304 -31.84 0.74 4.27
CA VAL A 304 -30.93 1.89 4.09
C VAL A 304 -31.68 3.20 4.34
N LYS A 305 -31.14 4.05 5.21
CA LYS A 305 -31.69 5.39 5.45
C LYS A 305 -31.01 6.41 4.53
N THR A 306 -31.72 6.86 3.50
CA THR A 306 -31.30 7.97 2.64
C THR A 306 -31.79 9.29 3.23
N ILE A 307 -31.17 10.40 2.81
CA ILE A 307 -31.58 11.77 3.15
C ILE A 307 -32.26 12.46 1.96
N SER A 308 -32.25 11.84 0.77
CA SER A 308 -33.04 12.29 -0.38
C SER A 308 -33.23 11.18 -1.41
N MET A 309 -34.13 11.39 -2.39
CA MET A 309 -34.28 10.48 -3.53
C MET A 309 -33.05 10.40 -4.45
N PHE A 310 -32.09 11.32 -4.28
CA PHE A 310 -30.87 11.38 -5.08
C PHE A 310 -29.74 10.52 -4.54
N ASP A 311 -29.86 10.04 -3.30
CA ASP A 311 -28.81 9.24 -2.69
C ASP A 311 -28.67 7.88 -3.38
N GLY A 312 -27.42 7.48 -3.57
CA GLY A 312 -27.03 6.19 -4.09
C GLY A 312 -26.13 5.43 -3.14
N MET A 313 -25.98 4.13 -3.40
CA MET A 313 -24.95 3.35 -2.74
C MET A 313 -23.59 3.75 -3.31
N ARG A 314 -22.68 4.18 -2.44
CA ARG A 314 -21.32 4.57 -2.81
C ARG A 314 -20.31 3.54 -2.35
N LEU A 315 -19.77 2.80 -3.30
CA LEU A 315 -18.65 1.90 -3.07
C LEU A 315 -17.33 2.64 -3.20
N PHE A 316 -16.39 2.39 -2.29
CA PHE A 316 -15.02 2.87 -2.36
C PHE A 316 -14.03 1.71 -2.51
N SER A 317 -13.01 1.91 -3.33
CA SER A 317 -11.87 0.98 -3.45
C SER A 317 -10.57 1.74 -3.76
N ARG A 318 -9.43 1.12 -3.44
CA ARG A 318 -8.09 1.63 -3.81
C ARG A 318 -7.74 1.40 -5.29
N SER A 319 -8.58 0.68 -6.02
CA SER A 319 -8.38 0.44 -7.45
C SER A 319 -9.71 0.32 -8.17
N LEU A 320 -9.72 0.59 -9.48
CA LEU A 320 -10.91 0.38 -10.30
C LEU A 320 -11.30 -1.09 -10.34
N LYS A 321 -10.32 -2.02 -10.44
CA LYS A 321 -10.57 -3.46 -10.35
C LYS A 321 -11.32 -3.83 -9.07
N GLY A 322 -10.90 -3.29 -7.93
CA GLY A 322 -11.58 -3.54 -6.66
C GLY A 322 -13.01 -3.00 -6.62
N LEU A 323 -13.32 -1.91 -7.33
CA LEU A 323 -14.71 -1.49 -7.51
C LEU A 323 -15.51 -2.52 -8.32
N LEU A 324 -14.91 -3.13 -9.35
CA LEU A 324 -15.55 -4.12 -10.21
C LEU A 324 -15.75 -5.47 -9.50
N ASP A 325 -14.79 -5.90 -8.69
CA ASP A 325 -14.85 -7.18 -7.96
C ASP A 325 -16.09 -7.25 -7.05
N HIS A 326 -16.45 -6.12 -6.42
CA HIS A 326 -17.66 -5.94 -5.61
C HIS A 326 -18.98 -5.95 -6.40
N THR A 327 -18.92 -5.90 -7.73
CA THR A 327 -20.09 -5.74 -8.59
C THR A 327 -20.47 -7.00 -9.37
N SER A 328 -19.76 -8.10 -9.11
CA SER A 328 -19.89 -9.38 -9.79
C SER A 328 -21.18 -10.10 -9.39
N SER A 329 -22.31 -9.60 -9.87
CA SER A 329 -23.51 -10.41 -10.01
C SER A 329 -23.21 -11.54 -11.01
N PRO A 330 -23.66 -12.80 -10.83
CA PRO A 330 -23.29 -13.95 -11.66
C PRO A 330 -23.83 -13.95 -13.11
N LYS A 331 -24.17 -12.79 -13.69
CA LYS A 331 -24.88 -12.68 -14.99
C LYS A 331 -24.30 -11.64 -15.94
N ILE A 332 -22.98 -11.54 -16.05
CA ILE A 332 -22.37 -10.74 -17.12
C ILE A 332 -21.51 -11.68 -17.96
N GLU A 333 -22.14 -12.34 -18.93
CA GLU A 333 -21.43 -12.90 -20.07
C GLU A 333 -20.82 -11.74 -20.87
N SER A 334 -19.49 -11.66 -20.90
CA SER A 334 -18.79 -10.78 -21.83
C SER A 334 -19.01 -11.32 -23.23
N ASN A 335 -20.02 -10.81 -23.93
CA ASN A 335 -20.37 -11.23 -25.28
C ASN A 335 -19.34 -10.81 -26.36
N GLY A 336 -18.07 -10.59 -26.01
CA GLY A 336 -16.95 -10.42 -26.94
C GLY A 336 -17.08 -9.29 -27.97
N LYS A 337 -18.11 -8.42 -27.87
CA LYS A 337 -18.32 -7.31 -28.77
C LYS A 337 -17.66 -6.06 -28.21
N SER A 338 -16.73 -5.50 -28.97
CA SER A 338 -16.15 -4.17 -28.74
C SER A 338 -17.26 -3.14 -28.81
N PHE A 339 -17.45 -2.38 -27.73
CA PHE A 339 -18.31 -1.19 -27.73
C PHE A 339 -17.46 -0.02 -28.22
N ALA A 340 -17.98 0.81 -29.12
CA ALA A 340 -17.37 2.10 -29.43
C ALA A 340 -17.87 3.13 -28.41
N PRO A 341 -17.07 3.54 -27.41
CA PRO A 341 -17.50 4.56 -26.46
C PRO A 341 -17.47 5.94 -27.12
N LYS A 342 -18.47 6.76 -26.84
CA LYS A 342 -18.47 8.19 -27.18
C LYS A 342 -18.07 8.99 -25.95
N VAL A 343 -17.02 9.81 -26.01
CA VAL A 343 -16.59 10.64 -24.86
C VAL A 343 -17.13 12.06 -25.03
N ILE A 344 -17.83 12.58 -24.02
CA ILE A 344 -18.42 13.93 -24.04
C ILE A 344 -17.88 14.74 -22.86
N ILE A 345 -17.55 16.01 -23.09
CA ILE A 345 -16.99 16.93 -22.09
C ILE A 345 -17.79 18.24 -22.09
N PRO A 346 -18.58 18.53 -21.03
CA PRO A 346 -19.25 19.80 -20.88
C PRO A 346 -18.26 20.92 -20.53
N ILE A 347 -18.25 22.00 -21.30
CA ILE A 347 -17.32 23.13 -21.09
C ILE A 347 -17.91 24.28 -20.26
N ASP A 348 -19.23 24.28 -20.04
CA ASP A 348 -19.98 25.37 -19.39
C ASP A 348 -20.60 24.99 -18.03
N LEU A 349 -20.43 23.74 -17.58
CA LEU A 349 -20.92 23.25 -16.29
C LEU A 349 -19.92 23.34 -15.15
N SER A 350 -18.67 23.72 -15.45
CA SER A 350 -17.62 23.91 -14.46
C SER A 350 -16.72 25.07 -14.86
N SER A 351 -16.00 25.64 -13.89
CA SER A 351 -15.03 26.72 -14.14
C SER A 351 -13.68 26.36 -13.51
N PRO A 352 -12.97 25.35 -14.06
CA PRO A 352 -11.69 24.91 -13.52
C PRO A 352 -10.63 26.01 -13.59
N ARG A 353 -9.74 26.05 -12.59
CA ARG A 353 -8.57 26.94 -12.61
C ARG A 353 -7.59 26.50 -13.70
N GLU A 354 -6.69 27.40 -14.10
CA GLU A 354 -5.72 27.12 -15.16
C GLU A 354 -4.87 25.86 -14.90
N THR A 355 -4.44 25.66 -13.65
CA THR A 355 -3.69 24.45 -13.23
C THR A 355 -4.52 23.17 -13.34
N GLN A 356 -5.84 23.26 -13.19
CA GLN A 356 -6.76 22.12 -13.34
C GLN A 356 -7.06 21.86 -14.81
N LYS A 357 -7.24 22.90 -15.63
CA LYS A 357 -7.46 22.76 -17.08
C LYS A 357 -6.36 21.93 -17.73
N THR A 358 -5.09 22.24 -17.46
CA THR A 358 -3.97 21.45 -18.00
C THR A 358 -4.01 19.98 -17.58
N ALA A 359 -4.45 19.70 -16.35
CA ALA A 359 -4.61 18.33 -15.88
C ALA A 359 -5.77 17.60 -16.57
N ILE A 360 -6.91 18.30 -16.72
CA ILE A 360 -8.10 17.79 -17.41
C ILE A 360 -7.78 17.50 -18.87
N ASP A 361 -7.10 18.40 -19.58
CA ASP A 361 -6.72 18.22 -20.99
C ASP A 361 -5.82 16.98 -21.17
N LYS A 362 -4.87 16.76 -20.25
CA LYS A 362 -4.04 15.55 -20.25
C LYS A 362 -4.87 14.30 -20.00
N PHE A 363 -5.78 14.32 -19.02
CA PHE A 363 -6.65 13.20 -18.73
C PHE A 363 -7.53 12.85 -19.94
N VAL A 364 -8.11 13.87 -20.57
CA VAL A 364 -8.95 13.72 -21.76
C VAL A 364 -8.15 13.11 -22.91
N SER A 365 -6.91 13.58 -23.15
CA SER A 365 -6.02 12.99 -24.16
C SER A 365 -5.80 11.49 -23.90
N ILE A 366 -5.43 11.13 -22.66
CA ILE A 366 -5.22 9.72 -22.27
C ILE A 366 -6.49 8.90 -22.47
N LEU A 367 -7.65 9.45 -22.11
CA LEU A 367 -8.93 8.76 -22.27
C LEU A 367 -9.27 8.55 -23.75
N GLN A 368 -9.00 9.54 -24.61
CA GLN A 368 -9.19 9.42 -26.05
C GLN A 368 -8.30 8.34 -26.67
N ASP A 369 -7.03 8.27 -26.25
CA ASP A 369 -6.08 7.27 -26.71
C ASP A 369 -6.44 5.87 -26.22
N LEU A 370 -6.86 5.74 -24.96
CA LEU A 370 -7.25 4.45 -24.36
C LEU A 370 -8.51 3.87 -25.01
N LEU A 371 -9.46 4.72 -25.35
CA LEU A 371 -10.76 4.32 -25.87
C LEU A 371 -10.84 4.33 -27.41
N ASP A 372 -9.75 4.71 -28.09
CA ASP A 372 -9.70 4.92 -29.54
C ASP A 372 -10.89 5.77 -30.05
N THR A 373 -11.21 6.84 -29.32
CA THR A 373 -12.38 7.68 -29.60
C THR A 373 -12.05 9.15 -29.38
N LYS A 374 -12.64 10.04 -30.17
CA LYS A 374 -12.45 11.49 -30.00
C LYS A 374 -13.42 12.03 -28.96
N ALA A 375 -12.92 12.89 -28.07
CA ALA A 375 -13.78 13.59 -27.13
C ALA A 375 -14.54 14.72 -27.84
N GLU A 376 -15.85 14.81 -27.57
CA GLU A 376 -16.72 15.87 -28.03
C GLU A 376 -16.89 16.91 -26.92
N TYR A 377 -16.40 18.13 -27.17
CA TYR A 377 -16.58 19.25 -26.27
C TYR A 377 -17.90 19.94 -26.56
N ILE A 378 -18.82 19.95 -25.60
CA ILE A 378 -20.17 20.47 -25.77
C ILE A 378 -20.43 21.62 -24.80
N ASN A 379 -21.07 22.68 -25.31
CA ASN A 379 -21.65 23.73 -24.48
C ASN A 379 -23.13 23.40 -24.28
N ILE A 380 -23.48 22.96 -23.08
CA ILE A 380 -24.82 22.45 -22.75
C ILE A 380 -25.86 23.57 -22.83
N SER A 381 -25.51 24.78 -22.38
CA SER A 381 -26.39 25.96 -22.44
C SER A 381 -26.71 26.37 -23.88
N ASN A 382 -25.72 26.37 -24.77
CA ASN A 382 -25.96 26.64 -26.20
C ASN A 382 -26.81 25.54 -26.84
N THR A 383 -26.52 24.28 -26.52
CA THR A 383 -27.29 23.13 -27.02
C THR A 383 -28.75 23.23 -26.58
N TRP A 384 -29.00 23.68 -25.35
CA TRP A 384 -30.33 23.96 -24.82
C TRP A 384 -31.04 25.03 -25.61
N ASP A 385 -30.34 26.11 -25.96
CA ASP A 385 -30.95 27.21 -26.69
C ASP A 385 -31.36 26.84 -28.11
N GLU A 386 -30.59 25.95 -28.76
CA GLU A 386 -30.85 25.39 -30.08
C GLU A 386 -32.00 24.38 -30.08
N ASN A 387 -32.07 23.51 -29.06
CA ASN A 387 -33.03 22.40 -28.99
C ASN A 387 -33.98 22.53 -27.80
N ARG A 388 -34.44 23.76 -27.52
CA ARG A 388 -35.17 24.08 -26.29
C ARG A 388 -36.48 23.29 -26.15
N PRO A 389 -36.76 22.67 -24.98
CA PRO A 389 -38.04 22.02 -24.75
C PRO A 389 -39.19 23.03 -24.68
N ALA A 390 -40.39 22.63 -25.10
CA ALA A 390 -41.54 23.53 -25.19
C ALA A 390 -41.95 24.11 -23.83
N GLU A 391 -41.77 23.31 -22.79
CA GLU A 391 -42.04 23.61 -21.39
C GLU A 391 -41.17 24.76 -20.86
N ALA A 392 -39.99 24.99 -21.45
CA ALA A 392 -39.08 26.05 -21.05
C ALA A 392 -39.38 27.42 -21.67
N ALA A 393 -40.39 27.52 -22.55
CA ALA A 393 -40.77 28.75 -23.23
C ALA A 393 -39.57 29.51 -23.85
N LYS A 394 -39.16 30.65 -23.26
CA LYS A 394 -38.01 31.47 -23.70
C LYS A 394 -36.82 31.42 -22.75
N ASP A 395 -36.91 30.63 -21.68
CA ASP A 395 -35.89 30.61 -20.65
C ASP A 395 -34.66 29.80 -21.12
N GLY A 396 -33.48 30.33 -20.80
CA GLY A 396 -32.23 29.57 -20.93
C GLY A 396 -32.13 28.50 -19.83
N MET A 397 -31.26 27.51 -20.03
CA MET A 397 -31.15 26.32 -19.16
C MET A 397 -31.07 26.68 -17.66
N GLN A 398 -30.17 27.59 -17.27
CA GLN A 398 -29.96 27.91 -15.86
C GLN A 398 -31.17 28.64 -15.24
N ILE A 399 -31.94 29.39 -16.03
CA ILE A 399 -33.18 30.04 -15.58
C ILE A 399 -34.30 29.01 -15.46
N TYR A 400 -34.43 28.14 -16.46
CA TYR A 400 -35.41 27.05 -16.44
C TYR A 400 -35.14 26.04 -15.33
N MET A 401 -33.89 25.79 -14.97
CA MET A 401 -33.54 24.89 -13.86
C MET A 401 -33.57 25.61 -12.51
N SER A 402 -33.01 26.82 -12.42
CA SER A 402 -33.04 27.71 -11.24
C SER A 402 -33.00 26.95 -9.91
N GLU A 403 -34.02 27.04 -9.06
CA GLU A 403 -34.02 26.36 -7.76
C GLU A 403 -34.54 24.91 -7.81
N ALA A 404 -34.97 24.39 -8.96
CA ALA A 404 -35.60 23.07 -9.05
C ALA A 404 -34.71 21.93 -8.54
N PRO A 405 -33.41 21.82 -8.89
CA PRO A 405 -32.54 20.80 -8.31
C PRO A 405 -32.42 20.93 -6.78
N PHE A 406 -32.32 22.16 -6.27
CA PHE A 406 -32.21 22.41 -4.83
C PHE A 406 -33.50 22.06 -4.10
N ARG A 407 -34.63 22.64 -4.50
CA ARG A 407 -35.94 22.43 -3.87
C ARG A 407 -36.39 20.97 -3.94
N SER A 408 -36.11 20.27 -5.03
CA SER A 408 -36.36 18.83 -5.15
C SER A 408 -35.64 18.06 -4.03
N TRP A 409 -34.33 18.28 -3.89
CA TRP A 409 -33.57 17.66 -2.81
C TRP A 409 -33.99 18.17 -1.42
N CYS A 410 -34.30 19.46 -1.30
CA CYS A 410 -34.63 20.13 -0.04
C CYS A 410 -35.89 19.52 0.58
N TYR A 411 -36.92 19.33 -0.24
CA TYR A 411 -38.19 18.77 0.18
C TYR A 411 -37.98 17.40 0.83
N ASP A 412 -37.31 16.48 0.11
CA ASP A 412 -36.99 15.16 0.64
C ASP A 412 -36.14 15.23 1.91
N TYR A 413 -35.10 16.08 1.90
CA TYR A 413 -34.20 16.24 3.04
C TYR A 413 -34.93 16.69 4.30
N TYR A 414 -35.88 17.62 4.17
CA TYR A 414 -36.67 18.07 5.30
C TYR A 414 -37.61 16.97 5.78
N HIS A 415 -38.43 16.42 4.89
CA HIS A 415 -39.52 15.49 5.22
C HIS A 415 -39.04 14.10 5.63
N THR A 416 -37.83 13.68 5.23
CA THR A 416 -37.17 12.45 5.72
C THR A 416 -37.04 12.41 7.25
N PHE A 417 -36.98 13.58 7.91
CA PHE A 417 -36.83 13.69 9.36
C PHE A 417 -38.09 14.19 10.08
N ASP A 418 -39.26 14.18 9.45
CA ASP A 418 -40.53 14.57 10.09
C ASP A 418 -40.82 13.72 11.32
N GLU A 419 -40.84 12.39 11.16
CA GLU A 419 -41.10 11.44 12.25
C GLU A 419 -40.12 11.63 13.41
N PHE A 420 -38.83 11.82 13.10
CA PHE A 420 -37.81 12.09 14.11
C PHE A 420 -38.09 13.36 14.91
N ARG A 421 -38.42 14.47 14.24
CA ARG A 421 -38.71 15.74 14.93
C ARG A 421 -39.97 15.64 15.79
N ASP A 422 -41.02 15.04 15.24
CA ASP A 422 -42.30 14.86 15.94
C ASP A 422 -42.15 13.99 17.19
N GLU A 423 -41.52 12.81 17.05
CA GLU A 423 -41.29 11.91 18.18
C GLU A 423 -40.35 12.52 19.23
N TYR A 424 -39.31 13.25 18.79
CA TYR A 424 -38.39 13.92 19.71
C TYR A 424 -39.11 15.01 20.52
N GLN A 425 -39.94 15.83 19.86
CA GLN A 425 -40.75 16.86 20.51
C GLN A 425 -41.78 16.24 21.45
N GLN A 426 -42.42 15.13 21.07
CA GLN A 426 -43.36 14.41 21.94
C GLN A 426 -42.69 13.85 23.19
N LYS A 427 -41.48 13.27 23.06
CA LYS A 427 -40.75 12.62 24.16
C LYS A 427 -40.04 13.61 25.09
N PHE A 428 -39.45 14.67 24.53
CA PHE A 428 -38.57 15.57 25.27
C PHE A 428 -39.09 17.01 25.42
N HIS A 429 -40.24 17.34 24.80
CA HIS A 429 -40.89 18.66 24.85
C HIS A 429 -39.99 19.82 24.42
N LYS A 430 -39.07 19.56 23.48
CA LYS A 430 -38.16 20.55 22.88
C LYS A 430 -37.69 20.06 21.52
N GLU A 431 -37.28 21.00 20.67
CA GLU A 431 -36.67 20.67 19.38
C GLU A 431 -35.34 19.92 19.54
N PRO A 432 -35.00 18.99 18.62
CA PRO A 432 -33.71 18.32 18.61
C PRO A 432 -32.59 19.33 18.31
N PHE A 433 -31.44 19.11 18.94
CA PHE A 433 -30.25 19.87 18.60
C PHE A 433 -29.74 19.42 17.22
N VAL A 434 -29.44 20.40 16.38
CA VAL A 434 -28.77 20.24 15.08
C VAL A 434 -27.67 21.28 14.90
N GLU A 435 -26.61 20.90 14.19
CA GLU A 435 -25.51 21.77 13.81
C GLU A 435 -25.97 22.94 12.92
N ALA A 436 -25.12 23.94 12.72
CA ALA A 436 -25.50 25.15 11.99
C ALA A 436 -25.89 24.86 10.54
N THR A 437 -25.17 23.97 9.85
CA THR A 437 -25.46 23.60 8.46
C THR A 437 -26.80 22.85 8.31
N PRO A 438 -27.07 21.72 9.01
CA PRO A 438 -28.37 21.06 8.95
C PRO A 438 -29.53 21.96 9.39
N ARG A 439 -29.31 22.85 10.38
CA ARG A 439 -30.33 23.81 10.83
C ARG A 439 -30.70 24.81 9.75
N PHE A 440 -29.70 25.40 9.10
CA PHE A 440 -29.93 26.31 7.97
C PHE A 440 -30.73 25.61 6.89
N LEU A 441 -30.33 24.39 6.52
CA LEU A 441 -31.01 23.61 5.49
C LEU A 441 -32.46 23.29 5.90
N TRP A 442 -32.71 22.86 7.14
CA TRP A 442 -34.09 22.64 7.60
C TRP A 442 -34.94 23.90 7.55
N GLU A 443 -34.42 25.07 7.94
CA GLU A 443 -35.17 26.33 7.84
C GLU A 443 -35.45 26.73 6.39
N GLN A 444 -34.51 26.53 5.47
CA GLN A 444 -34.73 26.81 4.04
C GLN A 444 -35.68 25.81 3.39
N CYS A 445 -35.55 24.52 3.73
CA CYS A 445 -36.31 23.45 3.10
C CYS A 445 -37.75 23.37 3.60
N LYS A 446 -38.02 23.80 4.85
CA LYS A 446 -39.36 23.82 5.44
C LYS A 446 -40.38 24.62 4.61
N SER A 447 -39.95 25.62 3.85
CA SER A 447 -40.87 26.44 3.06
C SER A 447 -41.22 25.84 1.69
N VAL A 448 -40.58 24.75 1.27
CA VAL A 448 -40.87 24.09 -0.01
C VAL A 448 -42.16 23.28 0.14
N THR A 449 -43.16 23.59 -0.66
CA THR A 449 -44.45 22.89 -0.65
C THR A 449 -44.40 21.60 -1.49
N GLU A 450 -45.30 20.65 -1.20
CA GLU A 450 -45.46 19.41 -2.00
C GLU A 450 -45.78 19.71 -3.48
N GLU A 451 -46.51 20.79 -3.75
CA GLU A 451 -46.82 21.22 -5.11
C GLU A 451 -45.58 21.75 -5.84
N GLU A 452 -44.80 22.62 -5.20
CA GLU A 452 -43.51 23.08 -5.77
C GLU A 452 -42.55 21.92 -5.97
N HIS A 453 -42.52 20.95 -5.05
CA HIS A 453 -41.74 19.73 -5.19
C HIS A 453 -42.15 18.97 -6.46
N ARG A 454 -43.45 18.74 -6.65
CA ARG A 454 -43.98 18.06 -7.84
C ARG A 454 -43.64 18.79 -9.13
N GLU A 455 -43.83 20.11 -9.16
CA GLU A 455 -43.47 20.95 -10.32
C GLU A 455 -41.97 20.89 -10.63
N ASP A 456 -41.12 20.90 -9.61
CA ASP A 456 -39.68 20.82 -9.78
C ASP A 456 -39.23 19.44 -10.25
N ILE A 457 -39.83 18.35 -9.77
CA ILE A 457 -39.60 17.00 -10.29
C ILE A 457 -40.00 16.91 -11.77
N GLU A 458 -41.15 17.47 -12.15
CA GLU A 458 -41.55 17.55 -13.57
C GLU A 458 -40.52 18.32 -14.42
N ARG A 459 -39.97 19.43 -13.90
CA ARG A 459 -38.88 20.17 -14.56
C ARG A 459 -37.61 19.34 -14.70
N LEU A 460 -37.23 18.58 -13.66
CA LEU A 460 -36.08 17.67 -13.71
C LEU A 460 -36.29 16.59 -14.78
N GLU A 461 -37.50 16.03 -14.91
CA GLU A 461 -37.82 15.03 -15.95
C GLU A 461 -37.74 15.61 -17.36
N VAL A 462 -38.25 16.83 -17.58
CA VAL A 462 -38.10 17.54 -18.86
C VAL A 462 -36.61 17.70 -19.20
N TYR A 463 -35.79 18.12 -18.23
CA TYR A 463 -34.35 18.26 -18.42
C TYR A 463 -33.66 16.92 -18.69
N ARG A 464 -33.99 15.86 -17.93
CA ARG A 464 -33.48 14.49 -18.13
C ARG A 464 -33.74 14.01 -19.55
N LYS A 465 -34.98 14.14 -20.01
CA LYS A 465 -35.39 13.75 -21.36
C LYS A 465 -34.64 14.56 -22.41
N TRP A 466 -34.65 15.89 -22.26
CA TRP A 466 -33.93 16.79 -23.17
C TRP A 466 -32.44 16.45 -23.26
N PHE A 467 -31.77 16.22 -22.12
CA PHE A 467 -30.35 15.91 -22.07
C PHE A 467 -30.04 14.57 -22.75
N ASN A 468 -30.90 13.57 -22.52
CA ASN A 468 -30.79 12.27 -23.20
C ASN A 468 -30.91 12.40 -24.72
N ASP A 469 -31.89 13.17 -25.19
CA ASP A 469 -32.21 13.28 -26.61
C ASP A 469 -31.19 14.14 -27.37
N ASN A 470 -30.65 15.19 -26.73
CA ASN A 470 -29.85 16.23 -27.42
C ASN A 470 -28.36 16.20 -27.09
N VAL A 471 -27.96 15.68 -25.93
CA VAL A 471 -26.54 15.61 -25.52
C VAL A 471 -26.01 14.19 -25.66
N LEU A 472 -26.68 13.22 -25.04
CA LEU A 472 -26.24 11.83 -25.11
C LEU A 472 -26.59 11.16 -26.45
N ASN A 473 -27.69 11.59 -27.10
CA ASN A 473 -28.17 11.11 -28.40
C ASN A 473 -28.20 9.57 -28.50
N ILE A 474 -28.76 8.91 -27.48
CA ILE A 474 -28.76 7.45 -27.38
C ILE A 474 -29.88 6.89 -28.25
N SER A 475 -29.53 6.14 -29.31
CA SER A 475 -30.50 5.39 -30.11
C SER A 475 -31.19 4.32 -29.24
N THR A 476 -32.49 4.09 -29.48
CA THR A 476 -33.30 3.07 -28.78
C THR A 476 -32.91 1.63 -29.12
N THR A 477 -31.92 1.43 -29.98
CA THR A 477 -31.32 0.13 -30.30
C THR A 477 -30.33 -0.31 -29.23
N PRO A 478 -30.44 -1.52 -28.64
CA PRO A 478 -29.57 -2.00 -27.56
C PRO A 478 -28.07 -2.13 -27.88
N ASP A 479 -27.66 -1.96 -29.14
CA ASP A 479 -26.32 -2.22 -29.68
C ASP A 479 -25.52 -0.94 -30.01
N THR A 480 -25.97 0.25 -29.60
CA THR A 480 -25.30 1.54 -29.91
C THR A 480 -24.52 2.15 -28.75
N GLU A 481 -23.44 2.86 -29.10
CA GLU A 481 -22.45 3.58 -28.28
C GLU A 481 -22.91 4.00 -26.87
N THR A 482 -22.22 3.54 -25.81
CA THR A 482 -22.44 4.05 -24.45
C THR A 482 -21.65 5.36 -24.29
N PRO A 483 -22.32 6.52 -24.13
CA PRO A 483 -21.60 7.77 -23.93
C PRO A 483 -21.01 7.84 -22.52
N ILE A 484 -19.74 8.23 -22.42
CA ILE A 484 -19.02 8.52 -21.19
C ILE A 484 -18.93 10.04 -21.08
N LEU A 485 -19.61 10.60 -20.08
CA LEU A 485 -19.57 12.04 -19.83
C LEU A 485 -18.53 12.33 -18.75
N VAL A 486 -17.48 13.07 -19.10
CA VAL A 486 -16.41 13.45 -18.16
C VAL A 486 -16.72 14.83 -17.60
N LEU A 487 -16.81 14.92 -16.27
CA LEU A 487 -17.11 16.15 -15.54
C LEU A 487 -15.91 16.60 -14.71
N PRO A 488 -15.28 17.73 -15.07
CA PRO A 488 -14.25 18.38 -14.27
C PRO A 488 -14.76 18.64 -12.85
N CYS A 489 -14.14 17.98 -11.87
CA CYS A 489 -14.58 18.07 -10.48
C CYS A 489 -13.43 18.42 -9.53
N GLY A 490 -13.68 19.40 -8.66
CA GLY A 490 -12.84 19.68 -7.51
C GLY A 490 -12.54 21.17 -7.32
N ASP A 491 -12.81 21.67 -6.12
CA ASP A 491 -12.21 22.93 -5.67
C ASP A 491 -10.70 22.70 -5.48
N ALA A 492 -9.88 23.55 -6.11
CA ALA A 492 -8.41 23.52 -5.97
C ALA A 492 -7.93 24.09 -4.63
N GLN A 493 -8.82 24.71 -3.84
CA GLN A 493 -8.48 25.11 -2.48
C GLN A 493 -8.62 23.96 -1.51
N VAL A 494 -7.50 23.62 -0.88
CA VAL A 494 -7.48 22.82 0.34
C VAL A 494 -8.17 23.65 1.41
N LYS A 495 -9.26 23.12 1.97
CA LYS A 495 -9.93 23.67 3.14
C LYS A 495 -9.37 22.96 4.34
N ASN A 496 -8.76 23.68 5.26
CA ASN A 496 -8.18 23.07 6.45
C ASN A 496 -9.17 23.04 7.61
N ARG A 497 -8.97 22.11 8.55
CA ARG A 497 -9.81 21.93 9.74
C ARG A 497 -9.72 23.13 10.70
N ASN A 498 -8.60 23.84 10.74
CA ASN A 498 -8.38 25.03 11.58
C ASN A 498 -9.06 26.30 11.06
N GLU A 499 -9.57 26.31 9.83
CA GLU A 499 -10.32 27.44 9.30
C GLU A 499 -11.75 27.45 9.88
N PRO A 500 -12.46 28.58 9.92
CA PRO A 500 -13.90 28.55 10.20
C PRO A 500 -14.67 27.73 9.15
N VAL A 501 -15.78 27.13 9.55
CA VAL A 501 -16.73 26.53 8.59
C VAL A 501 -17.41 27.68 7.85
N ALA A 502 -17.42 27.63 6.51
CA ALA A 502 -18.07 28.66 5.71
C ALA A 502 -19.59 28.63 5.96
N PRO A 503 -20.28 29.79 5.95
CA PRO A 503 -21.73 29.81 6.07
C PRO A 503 -22.39 28.93 5.00
N PRO A 504 -23.38 28.11 5.36
CA PRO A 504 -24.08 27.26 4.39
C PRO A 504 -24.85 28.12 3.38
N THR A 505 -24.92 27.66 2.14
CA THR A 505 -25.59 28.36 1.04
C THR A 505 -26.52 27.41 0.29
N ILE A 506 -27.57 27.96 -0.32
CA ILE A 506 -28.36 27.23 -1.32
C ILE A 506 -27.63 27.25 -2.67
N TYR A 507 -27.83 26.22 -3.48
CA TYR A 507 -27.32 26.16 -4.84
C TYR A 507 -28.46 26.38 -5.85
N LYS A 508 -28.11 26.81 -7.07
CA LYS A 508 -29.07 27.08 -8.15
C LYS A 508 -28.53 26.53 -9.46
N GLY A 509 -29.42 26.05 -10.30
CA GLY A 509 -29.14 25.57 -11.64
C GLY A 509 -28.47 24.21 -11.64
N VAL A 510 -27.86 23.89 -12.79
CA VAL A 510 -27.14 22.64 -13.02
C VAL A 510 -25.66 22.94 -13.22
N ASP A 511 -24.80 22.24 -12.47
CA ASP A 511 -23.35 22.32 -12.55
C ASP A 511 -22.72 20.91 -12.50
N SER A 512 -21.38 20.83 -12.51
CA SER A 512 -20.67 19.55 -12.48
C SER A 512 -20.90 18.70 -11.22
N THR A 513 -21.44 19.28 -10.15
CA THR A 513 -21.78 18.56 -8.92
C THR A 513 -23.23 18.08 -8.91
N THR A 514 -24.16 18.87 -9.45
CA THR A 514 -25.61 18.58 -9.42
C THR A 514 -26.10 17.80 -10.63
N LEU A 515 -25.37 17.82 -11.76
CA LEU A 515 -25.79 17.16 -12.99
C LEU A 515 -26.11 15.67 -12.79
N ALA A 516 -25.26 14.95 -12.07
CA ALA A 516 -25.42 13.51 -11.90
C ALA A 516 -26.69 13.10 -11.11
N PRO A 517 -26.96 13.70 -9.92
CA PRO A 517 -28.26 13.58 -9.26
C PRO A 517 -29.43 13.95 -10.17
N VAL A 518 -29.33 15.07 -10.88
CA VAL A 518 -30.39 15.53 -11.79
C VAL A 518 -30.63 14.51 -12.90
N LEU A 519 -29.61 13.84 -13.42
CA LEU A 519 -29.76 12.82 -14.46
C LEU A 519 -30.14 11.43 -13.93
N GLY A 520 -30.05 11.19 -12.61
CA GLY A 520 -30.16 9.85 -12.04
C GLY A 520 -29.07 8.90 -12.58
N ALA A 521 -27.87 9.43 -12.83
CA ALA A 521 -26.77 8.70 -13.45
C ALA A 521 -25.84 8.05 -12.43
N SER A 522 -25.20 6.93 -12.80
CA SER A 522 -24.11 6.36 -12.00
C SER A 522 -22.86 7.23 -12.11
N ILE A 523 -22.17 7.42 -11.00
CA ILE A 523 -20.98 8.29 -10.92
C ILE A 523 -19.77 7.42 -10.60
N LEU A 524 -18.86 7.29 -11.56
CA LEU A 524 -17.53 6.76 -11.31
C LEU A 524 -16.60 7.94 -11.01
N SER A 525 -16.11 8.03 -9.78
CA SER A 525 -15.06 8.96 -9.39
C SER A 525 -13.73 8.23 -9.34
N PHE A 526 -12.71 8.80 -9.96
CA PHE A 526 -11.35 8.25 -9.89
C PHE A 526 -10.33 9.38 -9.76
N PRO A 527 -9.32 9.18 -8.91
CA PRO A 527 -8.21 10.11 -8.83
C PRO A 527 -7.28 9.88 -10.02
N PHE A 528 -6.84 10.97 -10.67
CA PHE A 528 -6.04 10.85 -11.90
C PHE A 528 -4.72 11.64 -11.84
N THR A 529 -4.62 12.62 -10.94
CA THR A 529 -3.39 13.37 -10.69
C THR A 529 -3.41 14.04 -9.32
N GLN A 530 -2.38 14.81 -9.00
CA GLN A 530 -2.31 15.65 -7.81
C GLN A 530 -1.76 17.04 -8.15
N VAL A 531 -2.26 18.05 -7.45
CA VAL A 531 -1.78 19.44 -7.56
C VAL A 531 -1.03 19.85 -6.31
N PRO A 532 0.14 20.52 -6.43
CA PRO A 532 0.86 21.02 -5.27
C PRO A 532 0.11 22.18 -4.62
N TYR A 533 0.13 22.24 -3.30
CA TYR A 533 -0.32 23.39 -2.51
C TYR A 533 0.69 23.67 -1.39
N LYS A 534 0.75 24.92 -0.94
CA LYS A 534 1.57 25.29 0.21
C LYS A 534 0.73 25.07 1.47
N SER A 535 1.11 24.13 2.33
CA SER A 535 0.43 23.91 3.60
C SER A 535 0.78 25.04 4.57
N ASP A 536 -0.25 25.67 5.11
CA ASP A 536 -0.15 26.63 6.22
C ASP A 536 0.12 25.94 7.57
N ILE A 537 -0.13 24.63 7.65
CA ILE A 537 0.10 23.81 8.84
C ILE A 537 1.56 23.37 8.94
N THR A 538 2.12 22.77 7.88
CA THR A 538 3.48 22.23 7.90
C THR A 538 4.53 23.23 7.36
N GLY A 539 4.09 24.25 6.61
CA GLY A 539 4.99 25.16 5.92
C GLY A 539 5.71 24.54 4.71
N THR A 540 5.43 23.27 4.37
CA THR A 540 6.00 22.56 3.22
C THR A 540 5.02 22.52 2.05
N THR A 541 5.53 22.17 0.87
CA THR A 541 4.67 21.89 -0.29
C THR A 541 4.07 20.49 -0.11
N GLU A 542 2.75 20.43 -0.05
CA GLU A 542 1.96 19.20 0.02
C GLU A 542 1.21 19.01 -1.30
N TYR A 543 0.60 17.84 -1.49
CA TYR A 543 -0.10 17.50 -2.74
C TYR A 543 -1.54 17.09 -2.47
N GLN A 544 -2.48 17.63 -3.25
CA GLN A 544 -3.89 17.28 -3.18
C GLN A 544 -4.30 16.51 -4.44
N PRO A 545 -4.90 15.31 -4.31
CA PRO A 545 -5.43 14.58 -5.47
C PRO A 545 -6.53 15.37 -6.17
N LEU A 546 -6.51 15.40 -7.51
CA LEU A 546 -7.64 15.79 -8.33
C LEU A 546 -8.45 14.53 -8.68
N VAL A 547 -9.78 14.69 -8.68
CA VAL A 547 -10.73 13.59 -8.89
C VAL A 547 -11.65 13.98 -10.04
N GLU A 548 -11.66 13.20 -11.11
CA GLU A 548 -12.66 13.34 -12.17
C GLU A 548 -13.89 12.49 -11.86
N LYS A 549 -15.04 12.92 -12.36
CA LYS A 549 -16.26 12.12 -12.37
C LYS A 549 -16.60 11.75 -13.82
N ALA A 550 -16.71 10.46 -14.08
CA ALA A 550 -17.35 9.95 -15.28
C ALA A 550 -18.80 9.57 -14.97
N LEU A 551 -19.75 10.15 -15.70
CA LEU A 551 -21.15 9.71 -15.67
C LEU A 551 -21.34 8.62 -16.72
N LEU A 552 -21.91 7.52 -16.25
CA LEU A 552 -22.16 6.33 -17.06
C LEU A 552 -23.66 6.06 -17.06
N LYS A 553 -24.23 5.93 -18.25
CA LYS A 553 -25.59 5.43 -18.44
C LYS A 553 -25.51 3.99 -18.97
N GLY A 554 -25.62 3.01 -18.08
CA GLY A 554 -25.49 1.58 -18.40
C GLY A 554 -24.30 0.90 -17.72
N HIS A 555 -23.88 -0.24 -18.24
CA HIS A 555 -22.83 -1.08 -17.65
C HIS A 555 -21.46 -0.39 -17.67
N VAL A 556 -20.70 -0.52 -16.58
CA VAL A 556 -19.29 -0.08 -16.52
C VAL A 556 -18.47 -0.97 -17.45
N PRO A 557 -17.68 -0.41 -18.39
CA PRO A 557 -16.82 -1.23 -19.25
C PRO A 557 -15.80 -2.00 -18.40
N THR A 558 -15.81 -3.33 -18.51
CA THR A 558 -14.89 -4.25 -17.79
C THR A 558 -13.45 -4.21 -18.31
N GLN A 559 -13.16 -3.44 -19.36
CA GLN A 559 -11.87 -3.38 -20.04
C GLN A 559 -11.10 -2.06 -19.86
N VAL A 560 -11.52 -1.17 -18.95
CA VAL A 560 -10.71 0.00 -18.63
C VAL A 560 -9.60 -0.43 -17.65
N GLU A 561 -8.43 -0.81 -18.16
CA GLU A 561 -7.23 -0.96 -17.35
C GLU A 561 -6.77 0.42 -16.85
N VAL A 562 -7.30 0.84 -15.71
CA VAL A 562 -6.75 1.97 -14.97
C VAL A 562 -5.90 1.39 -13.84
N GLY A 563 -4.59 1.63 -13.91
CA GLY A 563 -3.62 1.13 -12.94
C GLY A 563 -3.94 1.51 -11.49
N ARG A 564 -3.29 0.85 -10.52
CA ARG A 564 -3.37 1.22 -9.10
C ARG A 564 -2.71 2.58 -8.89
N MET A 565 -3.48 3.67 -8.85
CA MET A 565 -2.97 4.94 -8.33
C MET A 565 -3.08 4.96 -6.80
N THR A 566 -1.97 4.65 -6.12
CA THR A 566 -1.85 4.85 -4.67
C THR A 566 -1.10 6.14 -4.38
N PHE A 567 -1.80 7.15 -3.87
CA PHE A 567 -1.19 8.40 -3.41
C PHE A 567 -0.59 8.23 -2.01
N PRO A 568 0.57 8.83 -1.71
CA PRO A 568 1.23 8.70 -0.43
C PRO A 568 0.27 9.06 0.71
N VAL A 569 0.17 8.15 1.68
CA VAL A 569 -0.60 8.31 2.92
C VAL A 569 0.39 8.59 4.03
N LYS A 570 0.06 9.53 4.92
CA LYS A 570 0.89 9.83 6.09
C LYS A 570 0.78 8.63 7.05
N LYS A 571 1.82 7.80 7.10
CA LYS A 571 1.87 6.63 8.00
C LYS A 571 1.72 7.11 9.44
N SER A 572 0.74 6.57 10.17
CA SER A 572 0.59 6.81 11.60
C SER A 572 1.79 6.21 12.35
N GLY A 573 2.18 6.86 13.45
CA GLY A 573 3.45 6.64 14.14
C GLY A 573 3.61 5.30 14.87
N HIS A 574 2.67 4.36 14.72
CA HIS A 574 2.62 3.11 15.46
C HIS A 574 2.50 1.87 14.59
N PHE A 575 3.22 1.80 13.46
CA PHE A 575 3.50 0.51 12.83
C PHE A 575 4.92 0.43 12.24
N VAL A 576 5.67 -0.54 12.75
CA VAL A 576 6.86 -1.11 12.13
C VAL A 576 6.47 -2.49 11.62
N LYS A 577 6.30 -2.62 10.30
CA LYS A 577 6.64 -3.83 9.51
C LYS A 577 6.58 -3.44 8.03
N HIS A 578 7.48 -4.04 7.27
CA HIS A 578 7.88 -3.64 5.93
C HIS A 578 6.70 -3.57 4.94
N LEU A 579 6.41 -2.38 4.45
CA LEU A 579 5.73 -2.18 3.17
C LEU A 579 6.59 -1.25 2.33
N GLN A 580 7.12 -1.84 1.25
CA GLN A 580 7.86 -1.15 0.20
C GLN A 580 7.15 0.15 -0.18
N ALA A 581 7.92 1.22 -0.35
CA ALA A 581 7.41 2.50 -0.82
C ALA A 581 6.60 2.29 -2.12
N PRO A 582 5.40 2.87 -2.26
CA PRO A 582 4.62 2.74 -3.48
C PRO A 582 5.38 3.37 -4.64
N LEU A 583 5.62 2.57 -5.67
CA LEU A 583 5.96 3.04 -6.99
C LEU A 583 4.92 4.05 -7.48
N LEU A 584 5.33 5.31 -7.64
CA LEU A 584 4.74 6.16 -8.67
C LEU A 584 5.17 5.58 -10.02
N VAL A 585 4.26 4.89 -10.71
CA VAL A 585 4.31 4.77 -12.17
C VAL A 585 3.26 5.75 -12.69
N GLN A 586 3.68 6.99 -12.93
CA GLN A 586 3.04 7.85 -13.92
C GLN A 586 3.65 7.49 -15.27
N GLY A 587 2.82 7.25 -16.28
CA GLY A 587 3.25 7.12 -17.66
C GLY A 587 2.31 6.23 -18.46
N GLU A 588 1.98 6.67 -19.67
CA GLU A 588 1.49 5.82 -20.76
C GLU A 588 2.24 4.47 -20.75
N LEU A 589 1.56 3.40 -21.18
CA LEU A 589 2.25 2.15 -21.54
C LEU A 589 3.30 2.51 -22.62
N ILE A 590 4.55 2.75 -22.21
CA ILE A 590 5.65 2.88 -23.16
C ILE A 590 5.76 1.49 -23.79
N GLN A 591 5.20 1.34 -24.99
CA GLN A 591 5.43 0.16 -25.81
C GLN A 591 6.88 0.23 -26.29
N CYS A 592 7.76 -0.45 -25.56
CA CYS A 592 9.13 -0.66 -25.97
C CYS A 592 9.20 -1.84 -26.93
N GLU A 593 9.65 -1.61 -28.16
CA GLU A 593 10.11 -2.70 -29.02
C GLU A 593 11.44 -3.23 -28.46
N ILE A 594 11.46 -4.50 -28.05
CA ILE A 594 12.67 -5.12 -27.49
C ILE A 594 13.48 -5.75 -28.61
N VAL A 595 14.58 -5.10 -28.97
CA VAL A 595 15.59 -5.71 -29.85
C VAL A 595 16.54 -6.56 -29.00
N ARG A 596 16.57 -7.87 -29.26
CA ARG A 596 17.49 -8.81 -28.59
C ARG A 596 18.51 -9.36 -29.60
N PRO A 597 19.76 -8.86 -29.60
CA PRO A 597 20.82 -9.39 -30.45
C PRO A 597 21.04 -10.89 -30.26
N LEU A 598 21.31 -11.60 -31.35
CA LEU A 598 21.66 -13.02 -31.29
C LEU A 598 22.99 -13.24 -30.57
N THR A 599 23.25 -14.45 -30.07
CA THR A 599 24.47 -14.76 -29.31
C THR A 599 25.75 -14.50 -30.10
N GLU A 600 25.73 -14.76 -31.41
CA GLU A 600 26.83 -14.49 -32.33
C GLU A 600 27.04 -12.98 -32.53
N GLU A 601 25.96 -12.20 -32.54
CA GLU A 601 26.01 -10.74 -32.70
C GLU A 601 26.49 -10.01 -31.44
N ARG A 602 26.41 -10.66 -30.27
CA ARG A 602 26.92 -10.10 -29.01
C ARG A 602 28.43 -10.23 -28.85
N GLN A 603 29.13 -10.94 -29.74
CA GLN A 603 30.59 -10.94 -29.77
C GLN A 603 31.11 -9.55 -30.15
N ARG A 604 32.05 -8.98 -29.38
CA ARG A 604 32.50 -7.58 -29.54
C ARG A 604 32.72 -7.15 -31.00
N SER A 605 33.45 -7.93 -31.79
CA SER A 605 33.75 -7.60 -33.20
C SER A 605 32.49 -7.54 -34.07
N GLU A 606 31.55 -8.46 -33.86
CA GLU A 606 30.30 -8.53 -34.61
C GLU A 606 29.31 -7.47 -34.13
N PHE A 607 29.29 -7.18 -32.83
CA PHE A 607 28.50 -6.11 -32.22
C PHE A 607 28.93 -4.73 -32.75
N ILE A 608 30.24 -4.46 -32.83
CA ILE A 608 30.79 -3.25 -33.45
C ILE A 608 30.35 -3.15 -34.91
N LYS A 609 30.44 -4.26 -35.66
CA LYS A 609 29.97 -4.30 -37.05
C LYS A 609 28.46 -4.04 -37.14
N ALA A 610 27.66 -4.58 -36.23
CA ALA A 610 26.22 -4.36 -36.17
C ALA A 610 25.82 -2.91 -35.95
N LEU A 611 26.49 -2.22 -35.03
CA LEU A 611 26.29 -0.80 -34.78
C LEU A 611 26.67 0.05 -36.00
N LYS A 612 27.81 -0.26 -36.65
CA LYS A 612 28.25 0.41 -37.88
C LYS A 612 27.27 0.22 -39.04
N ASP A 613 26.75 -1.00 -39.19
CA ASP A 613 25.79 -1.36 -40.23
C ASP A 613 24.35 -0.92 -39.87
N LYS A 614 24.14 -0.31 -38.69
CA LYS A 614 22.83 0.09 -38.14
C LYS A 614 21.78 -1.03 -38.18
N ARG A 615 22.18 -2.27 -37.90
CA ARG A 615 21.32 -3.47 -38.01
C ARG A 615 20.06 -3.41 -37.15
N TRP A 616 20.14 -2.75 -35.99
CA TRP A 616 19.04 -2.61 -35.04
C TRP A 616 18.28 -1.28 -35.17
N GLY A 617 18.58 -0.49 -36.21
CA GLY A 617 18.04 0.85 -36.36
C GLY A 617 18.50 1.81 -35.25
N ASP A 618 17.73 2.87 -35.08
CA ASP A 618 17.88 3.79 -33.94
C ASP A 618 17.11 3.20 -32.74
N PHE A 619 17.71 3.27 -31.54
CA PHE A 619 17.10 2.78 -30.29
C PHE A 619 17.34 3.79 -29.16
N ASP A 620 16.38 3.88 -28.24
CA ASP A 620 16.38 4.92 -27.20
C ASP A 620 17.04 4.50 -25.89
N ALA A 621 17.14 3.20 -25.63
CA ALA A 621 17.62 2.66 -24.37
C ALA A 621 18.43 1.38 -24.52
N ILE A 622 19.37 1.17 -23.60
CA ILE A 622 20.14 -0.07 -23.45
C ILE A 622 19.76 -0.69 -22.11
N PHE A 623 19.32 -1.95 -22.16
CA PHE A 623 18.93 -2.72 -20.99
C PHE A 623 19.85 -3.92 -20.78
N ARG A 624 20.51 -3.97 -19.64
CA ARG A 624 21.29 -5.15 -19.19
C ARG A 624 20.61 -5.77 -17.97
N PRO A 625 19.77 -6.81 -18.13
CA PRO A 625 18.94 -7.36 -17.06
C PRO A 625 19.74 -8.11 -15.99
N PHE A 626 20.97 -8.53 -16.28
CA PHE A 626 21.73 -9.40 -15.40
C PHE A 626 23.24 -9.12 -15.48
N TRP A 627 23.97 -9.22 -14.36
CA TRP A 627 25.41 -8.85 -14.30
C TRP A 627 26.35 -9.78 -15.10
N ASN A 628 25.88 -10.98 -15.48
CA ASN A 628 26.60 -11.96 -16.30
C ASN A 628 26.24 -11.86 -17.79
N THR A 629 25.23 -11.05 -18.15
CA THR A 629 24.85 -10.85 -19.56
C THR A 629 25.74 -9.79 -20.19
N GLY A 630 26.07 -9.89 -21.48
CA GLY A 630 26.81 -8.86 -22.19
C GLY A 630 28.30 -8.75 -21.87
N GLY A 631 28.87 -9.71 -21.11
CA GLY A 631 30.32 -9.78 -20.88
C GLY A 631 31.10 -10.07 -22.17
N GLU A 632 30.47 -10.73 -23.13
CA GLU A 632 30.99 -11.04 -24.47
C GLU A 632 31.35 -9.80 -25.33
N MET A 633 30.81 -8.62 -24.98
CA MET A 633 31.15 -7.35 -25.63
C MET A 633 32.42 -6.70 -25.03
N GLY A 634 32.89 -7.18 -23.87
CA GLY A 634 33.99 -6.57 -23.14
C GLY A 634 33.62 -5.22 -22.52
N LYS A 635 34.64 -4.37 -22.30
CA LYS A 635 34.47 -3.04 -21.70
C LYS A 635 33.69 -2.12 -22.64
N TRP A 636 32.73 -1.38 -22.10
CA TRP A 636 32.04 -0.31 -22.81
C TRP A 636 32.87 0.96 -22.72
N ASP A 637 33.75 1.13 -23.70
CA ASP A 637 34.69 2.23 -23.88
C ASP A 637 34.38 3.01 -25.16
N ALA A 638 35.24 3.94 -25.55
CA ALA A 638 35.05 4.78 -26.75
C ALA A 638 34.82 3.97 -28.03
N GLU A 639 35.42 2.78 -28.17
CA GLU A 639 35.22 1.95 -29.37
C GLU A 639 33.76 1.51 -29.54
N LEU A 640 33.02 1.28 -28.44
CA LEU A 640 31.60 0.95 -28.47
C LEU A 640 30.70 2.17 -28.32
N ILE A 641 31.01 3.03 -27.35
CA ILE A 641 30.16 4.17 -26.98
C ILE A 641 30.07 5.19 -28.12
N ASP A 642 31.13 5.39 -28.91
CA ASP A 642 31.12 6.32 -30.05
C ASP A 642 30.24 5.83 -31.21
N LEU A 643 29.95 4.53 -31.26
CA LEU A 643 29.12 3.91 -32.31
C LEU A 643 27.62 3.91 -31.98
N LEU A 644 27.23 4.31 -30.77
CA LEU A 644 25.81 4.33 -30.38
C LEU A 644 25.01 5.36 -31.18
N PRO A 645 23.74 5.07 -31.54
CA PRO A 645 22.84 6.05 -32.14
C PRO A 645 22.65 7.29 -31.26
N GLU A 646 22.39 8.44 -31.88
CA GLU A 646 22.11 9.69 -31.14
C GLU A 646 20.77 9.63 -30.36
N SER A 647 19.89 8.69 -30.70
CA SER A 647 18.62 8.47 -30.02
C SER A 647 18.77 7.91 -28.61
N VAL A 648 19.92 7.32 -28.26
CA VAL A 648 20.10 6.66 -26.95
C VAL A 648 20.09 7.71 -25.83
N LYS A 649 19.16 7.57 -24.88
CA LYS A 649 19.02 8.47 -23.72
C LYS A 649 19.44 7.81 -22.42
N VAL A 650 19.31 6.49 -22.31
CA VAL A 650 19.52 5.76 -21.05
C VAL A 650 20.18 4.40 -21.26
N PHE A 651 21.13 4.08 -20.39
CA PHE A 651 21.69 2.74 -20.23
C PHE A 651 21.46 2.28 -18.79
N ALA A 652 20.50 1.38 -18.59
CA ALA A 652 20.25 0.76 -17.29
C ALA A 652 20.85 -0.65 -17.20
N SER A 653 21.60 -0.89 -16.12
CA SER A 653 22.28 -2.15 -15.87
C SER A 653 21.97 -2.73 -14.51
N ALA A 654 21.80 -4.05 -14.47
CA ALA A 654 21.89 -4.85 -13.27
C ALA A 654 23.27 -4.73 -12.59
N GLY A 655 23.28 -4.87 -11.27
CA GLY A 655 24.48 -4.77 -10.44
C GLY A 655 24.72 -3.37 -9.86
N ALA A 656 25.51 -3.31 -8.78
CA ALA A 656 25.94 -2.07 -8.15
C ALA A 656 27.20 -1.47 -8.81
N GLY A 657 28.13 -2.32 -9.25
CA GLY A 657 29.39 -1.89 -9.87
C GLY A 657 29.28 -1.70 -11.37
N PHE A 658 29.99 -0.70 -11.87
CA PHE A 658 29.97 -0.27 -13.26
C PHE A 658 31.38 -0.06 -13.84
N ASP A 659 32.41 -0.71 -13.25
CA ASP A 659 33.83 -0.57 -13.64
C ASP A 659 34.11 -0.94 -15.11
N TRP A 660 33.22 -1.74 -15.70
CA TRP A 660 33.25 -2.19 -17.09
C TRP A 660 32.63 -1.19 -18.08
N ALA A 661 32.00 -0.12 -17.62
CA ALA A 661 31.37 0.90 -18.46
C ALA A 661 31.96 2.29 -18.16
N ASP A 662 32.37 3.01 -19.22
CA ASP A 662 32.82 4.40 -19.11
C ASP A 662 31.61 5.34 -18.96
N THR A 663 31.12 5.45 -17.72
CA THR A 663 29.93 6.24 -17.38
C THR A 663 30.14 7.74 -17.58
N LYS A 664 31.40 8.21 -17.55
CA LYS A 664 31.76 9.59 -17.87
C LYS A 664 31.57 9.85 -19.36
N LEU A 665 32.11 9.00 -20.23
CA LEU A 665 31.95 9.13 -21.67
C LEU A 665 30.47 9.03 -22.10
N LEU A 666 29.70 8.12 -21.47
CA LEU A 666 28.25 8.05 -21.67
C LEU A 666 27.56 9.38 -21.32
N GLY A 667 27.90 9.97 -20.17
CA GLY A 667 27.35 11.26 -19.75
C GLY A 667 27.72 12.40 -20.71
N GLU A 668 28.97 12.45 -21.19
CA GLU A 668 29.44 13.46 -22.15
C GLU A 668 28.73 13.37 -23.52
N ARG A 669 28.15 12.20 -23.85
CA ARG A 669 27.27 11.94 -25.00
C ARG A 669 25.78 12.18 -24.71
N GLY A 670 25.40 12.58 -23.50
CA GLY A 670 24.00 12.79 -23.11
C GLY A 670 23.25 11.52 -22.68
N ILE A 671 23.96 10.42 -22.43
CA ILE A 671 23.37 9.13 -22.03
C ILE A 671 23.41 8.99 -20.51
N ILE A 672 22.24 8.85 -19.88
CA ILE A 672 22.11 8.60 -18.45
C ILE A 672 22.43 7.13 -18.16
N TYR A 673 23.42 6.86 -17.31
CA TYR A 673 23.71 5.51 -16.85
C TYR A 673 23.08 5.27 -15.48
N CYS A 674 22.26 4.21 -15.39
CA CYS A 674 21.62 3.78 -14.15
C CYS A 674 22.13 2.41 -13.73
N ASN A 675 22.61 2.28 -12.50
CA ASN A 675 22.91 0.97 -11.92
C ASN A 675 21.71 0.46 -11.10
N SER A 676 21.75 -0.79 -10.67
CA SER A 676 20.67 -1.36 -9.85
C SER A 676 21.13 -1.73 -8.44
N GLY A 677 22.16 -1.05 -7.94
CA GLY A 677 22.80 -1.39 -6.67
C GLY A 677 21.89 -1.34 -5.43
N LEU A 678 20.80 -0.57 -5.48
CA LEU A 678 19.79 -0.53 -4.42
C LEU A 678 19.13 -1.90 -4.19
N ALA A 679 18.89 -2.68 -5.24
CA ALA A 679 18.20 -3.97 -5.14
C ALA A 679 18.98 -5.02 -4.34
N ALA A 680 20.32 -4.94 -4.36
CA ALA A 680 21.19 -5.89 -3.66
C ALA A 680 21.51 -5.48 -2.22
N ALA A 681 21.12 -4.27 -1.80
CA ALA A 681 21.63 -3.68 -0.56
C ALA A 681 21.25 -4.49 0.68
N GLU A 682 20.04 -5.07 0.68
CA GLU A 682 19.54 -5.92 1.75
C GLU A 682 20.28 -7.26 1.83
N ALA A 683 20.34 -8.01 0.72
CA ALA A 683 21.05 -9.29 0.64
C ALA A 683 22.52 -9.17 1.06
N VAL A 684 23.20 -8.12 0.57
CA VAL A 684 24.61 -7.88 0.92
C VAL A 684 24.77 -7.53 2.40
N ALA A 685 23.83 -6.78 2.98
CA ALA A 685 23.87 -6.46 4.41
C ALA A 685 23.65 -7.70 5.29
N ASP A 686 22.72 -8.59 4.92
CA ASP A 686 22.49 -9.85 5.63
C ASP A 686 23.72 -10.76 5.55
N PHE A 687 24.32 -10.87 4.37
CA PHE A 687 25.56 -11.62 4.18
C PHE A 687 26.73 -11.04 4.97
N ALA A 688 26.83 -9.71 5.04
CA ALA A 688 27.83 -9.03 5.86
C ALA A 688 27.63 -9.32 7.34
N MET A 689 26.39 -9.36 7.84
CA MET A 689 26.12 -9.75 9.23
C MET A 689 26.54 -11.20 9.51
N ALA A 690 26.25 -12.14 8.60
CA ALA A 690 26.74 -13.51 8.70
C ALA A 690 28.28 -13.58 8.72
N SER A 691 28.93 -12.79 7.88
CA SER A 691 30.40 -12.66 7.82
C SER A 691 30.99 -12.07 9.11
N ILE A 692 30.36 -11.04 9.67
CA ILE A 692 30.74 -10.47 10.97
C ILE A 692 30.62 -11.54 12.06
N ILE A 693 29.48 -12.22 12.16
CA ILE A 693 29.27 -13.31 13.14
C ILE A 693 30.34 -14.40 12.98
N SER A 694 30.64 -14.78 11.74
CA SER A 694 31.68 -15.76 11.42
C SER A 694 33.03 -15.39 12.02
N THR A 695 33.47 -14.14 11.87
CA THR A 695 34.74 -13.66 12.44
C THR A 695 34.73 -13.55 13.97
N PHE A 696 33.59 -13.28 14.59
CA PHE A 696 33.46 -13.21 16.05
C PHE A 696 33.37 -14.59 16.71
N ARG A 697 32.89 -15.60 15.98
CA ARG A 697 32.61 -16.94 16.50
C ARG A 697 33.51 -18.03 15.91
N VAL A 698 34.55 -17.64 15.17
CA VAL A 698 35.52 -18.52 14.50
C VAL A 698 34.85 -19.67 13.75
N LEU A 699 33.73 -19.37 13.08
CA LEU A 699 32.88 -20.38 12.44
C LEU A 699 33.62 -21.27 11.42
N PRO A 700 34.57 -20.77 10.61
CA PRO A 700 35.29 -21.63 9.66
C PRO A 700 36.05 -22.77 10.36
N TRP A 701 36.64 -22.50 11.53
CA TRP A 701 37.29 -23.53 12.34
C TRP A 701 36.26 -24.51 12.90
N CYS A 702 35.16 -24.02 13.49
CA CYS A 702 34.10 -24.85 14.03
C CYS A 702 33.47 -25.78 12.97
N ILE A 703 33.18 -25.24 11.78
CA ILE A 703 32.62 -25.98 10.65
C ILE A 703 33.63 -27.02 10.15
N SER A 704 34.89 -26.64 9.94
CA SER A 704 35.94 -27.56 9.50
C SER A 704 36.17 -28.73 10.47
N SER A 705 36.23 -28.43 11.79
CA SER A 705 36.36 -29.45 12.83
C SER A 705 35.13 -30.37 12.94
N ALA A 706 33.93 -29.85 12.70
CA ALA A 706 32.72 -30.68 12.68
C ALA A 706 32.65 -31.56 11.42
N MET A 707 33.04 -31.02 10.26
CA MET A 707 33.00 -31.73 8.98
C MET A 707 34.11 -32.76 8.80
N SER A 708 35.21 -32.68 9.57
CA SER A 708 36.30 -33.66 9.48
C SER A 708 35.88 -35.06 9.94
N GLY A 709 34.82 -35.17 10.76
CA GLY A 709 34.41 -36.42 11.40
C GLY A 709 35.41 -36.93 12.46
N ASP A 710 36.42 -36.14 12.81
CA ASP A 710 37.43 -36.48 13.82
C ASP A 710 36.96 -36.00 15.21
N GLU A 711 36.67 -36.96 16.10
CA GLU A 711 36.23 -36.69 17.47
C GLU A 711 37.23 -35.86 18.28
N GLU A 712 38.54 -36.04 18.05
CA GLU A 712 39.55 -35.28 18.79
C GLU A 712 39.62 -33.84 18.28
N ALA A 713 39.53 -33.64 16.96
CA ALA A 713 39.41 -32.31 16.37
C ALA A 713 38.17 -31.56 16.89
N PHE A 714 37.03 -32.25 17.06
CA PHE A 714 35.83 -31.68 17.66
C PHE A 714 36.07 -31.25 19.12
N LYS A 715 36.65 -32.12 19.95
CA LYS A 715 36.93 -31.83 21.37
C LYS A 715 37.90 -30.65 21.53
N ILE A 716 38.97 -30.62 20.72
CA ILE A 716 39.94 -29.52 20.70
C ILE A 716 39.25 -28.21 20.34
N ASN A 717 38.47 -28.19 19.24
CA ASN A 717 37.75 -26.98 18.85
C ASN A 717 36.76 -26.53 19.93
N HIS A 718 35.93 -27.43 20.47
CA HIS A 718 34.94 -27.09 21.49
C HIS A 718 35.58 -26.49 22.75
N ARG A 719 36.74 -27.01 23.17
CA ARG A 719 37.50 -26.48 24.30
C ARG A 719 38.13 -25.13 23.97
N ASP A 720 38.81 -25.02 22.83
CA ASP A 720 39.77 -23.95 22.56
C ASP A 720 39.18 -22.77 21.78
N ALA A 721 38.10 -22.96 21.01
CA ALA A 721 37.41 -21.89 20.27
C ALA A 721 36.82 -20.81 21.19
N THR A 722 36.49 -21.17 22.44
CA THR A 722 36.02 -20.23 23.46
C THR A 722 37.08 -19.20 23.87
N MET A 723 38.38 -19.48 23.65
CA MET A 723 39.47 -18.54 23.93
C MET A 723 39.54 -17.40 22.91
N GLN A 724 39.00 -17.60 21.70
CA GLN A 724 39.01 -16.63 20.60
C GLN A 724 37.64 -16.01 20.33
N SER A 725 36.57 -16.77 20.60
CA SER A 725 35.18 -16.33 20.38
C SER A 725 34.80 -15.14 21.25
N ARG A 726 34.03 -14.21 20.68
CA ARG A 726 33.50 -13.02 21.38
C ARG A 726 32.04 -12.80 20.99
N ASN A 727 31.26 -12.22 21.91
CA ASN A 727 29.92 -11.72 21.62
C ASN A 727 30.01 -10.40 20.84
N LEU A 728 29.04 -10.13 19.96
CA LEU A 728 28.99 -8.90 19.17
C LEU A 728 28.58 -7.69 20.03
N ARG A 729 27.73 -7.87 21.04
CA ARG A 729 27.24 -6.79 21.90
C ARG A 729 28.40 -6.01 22.54
N ASN A 730 28.30 -4.68 22.49
CA ASN A 730 29.29 -3.71 22.98
C ASN A 730 30.66 -3.77 22.27
N GLN A 731 30.74 -4.40 21.09
CA GLN A 731 31.93 -4.33 20.24
C GLN A 731 31.77 -3.17 19.25
N ALA A 732 32.88 -2.51 18.92
CA ALA A 732 32.89 -1.43 17.94
C ALA A 732 32.97 -2.00 16.51
N LEU A 733 31.97 -1.67 15.68
CA LEU A 733 31.91 -2.02 14.27
C LEU A 733 32.24 -0.80 13.42
N GLY A 734 33.35 -0.85 12.69
CA GLY A 734 33.78 0.17 11.76
C GLY A 734 33.30 -0.12 10.34
N LEU A 735 32.69 0.87 9.68
CA LEU A 735 32.23 0.77 8.30
C LEU A 735 33.01 1.74 7.42
N ILE A 736 33.75 1.21 6.44
CA ILE A 736 34.43 2.01 5.42
C ILE A 736 33.47 2.14 4.22
N GLY A 737 32.92 3.33 4.06
CA GLY A 737 31.76 3.61 3.22
C GLY A 737 30.47 3.55 4.04
N PHE A 738 29.66 4.61 4.03
CA PHE A 738 28.40 4.69 4.79
C PHE A 738 27.21 4.99 3.88
N GLY A 739 27.21 4.36 2.70
CA GLY A 739 26.10 4.34 1.75
C GLY A 739 24.98 3.37 2.15
N ASN A 740 24.13 2.98 1.19
CA ASN A 740 22.94 2.17 1.46
C ASN A 740 23.25 0.84 2.15
N ILE A 741 24.27 0.10 1.68
CA ILE A 741 24.71 -1.16 2.29
C ILE A 741 25.24 -0.91 3.71
N GLY A 742 26.15 0.05 3.88
CA GLY A 742 26.73 0.37 5.19
C GLY A 742 25.67 0.75 6.23
N GLN A 743 24.66 1.55 5.84
CA GLN A 743 23.56 1.94 6.72
C GLN A 743 22.67 0.75 7.11
N GLN A 744 22.39 -0.17 6.17
CA GLN A 744 21.62 -1.39 6.44
C GLN A 744 22.37 -2.35 7.39
N ILE A 745 23.69 -2.46 7.24
CA ILE A 745 24.55 -3.22 8.15
C ILE A 745 24.54 -2.57 9.54
N ALA A 746 24.71 -1.25 9.61
CA ALA A 746 24.69 -0.51 10.87
C ALA A 746 23.37 -0.67 11.62
N ALA A 747 22.23 -0.61 10.92
CA ALA A 747 20.92 -0.81 11.52
C ALA A 747 20.79 -2.20 12.17
N ARG A 748 21.16 -3.26 11.43
CA ARG A 748 21.12 -4.64 11.93
C ARG A 748 22.09 -4.86 13.09
N ALA A 749 23.33 -4.40 12.95
CA ALA A 749 24.36 -4.55 13.98
C ALA A 749 24.01 -3.77 15.25
N ARG A 750 23.48 -2.54 15.13
CA ARG A 750 23.11 -1.71 16.28
C ARG A 750 21.87 -2.24 16.99
N HIS A 751 20.78 -2.39 16.25
CA HIS A 751 19.47 -2.69 16.84
C HIS A 751 19.30 -4.18 17.15
N GLY A 752 19.87 -5.06 16.33
CA GLY A 752 19.81 -6.52 16.54
C GLY A 752 20.87 -7.03 17.50
N PHE A 753 22.12 -6.57 17.36
CA PHE A 753 23.26 -7.14 18.07
C PHE A 753 23.87 -6.24 19.15
N GLY A 754 23.43 -4.97 19.25
CA GLY A 754 23.93 -4.04 20.26
C GLY A 754 25.40 -3.64 20.06
N MET A 755 25.88 -3.60 18.81
CA MET A 755 27.23 -3.10 18.49
C MET A 755 27.26 -1.56 18.54
N ASP A 756 28.45 -1.00 18.79
CA ASP A 756 28.68 0.43 18.66
C ASP A 756 29.15 0.73 17.24
N ILE A 757 28.43 1.61 16.55
CA ILE A 757 28.63 1.84 15.11
C ILE A 757 29.60 3.00 14.92
N HIS A 758 30.63 2.77 14.11
CA HIS A 758 31.61 3.75 13.68
C HIS A 758 31.67 3.74 12.15
N TYR A 759 31.89 4.89 11.52
CA TYR A 759 32.03 4.93 10.07
C TYR A 759 33.03 5.99 9.59
N TYR A 760 33.61 5.72 8.43
CA TYR A 760 34.40 6.65 7.63
C TYR A 760 33.80 6.72 6.22
N ASP A 761 33.53 7.93 5.74
CA ASP A 761 33.04 8.19 4.39
C ASP A 761 33.63 9.53 3.91
N ILE A 762 33.74 9.74 2.59
CA ILE A 762 34.34 10.95 2.00
C ILE A 762 33.55 12.20 2.45
N LEU A 763 32.24 12.04 2.61
CA LEU A 763 31.35 13.07 3.14
C LEU A 763 30.60 12.56 4.36
N PRO A 764 30.52 13.34 5.45
CA PRO A 764 29.71 12.99 6.60
C PRO A 764 28.24 12.89 6.20
N LYS A 765 27.51 11.94 6.81
CA LYS A 765 26.08 11.81 6.57
C LYS A 765 25.29 12.81 7.43
N PRO A 766 24.11 13.25 6.97
CA PRO A 766 23.25 14.13 7.75
C PRO A 766 22.83 13.49 9.07
N SER A 767 22.55 14.33 10.06
CA SER A 767 22.15 13.90 11.41
C SER A 767 20.92 12.99 11.43
N SER A 768 20.03 13.12 10.43
CA SER A 768 18.86 12.26 10.23
C SER A 768 19.21 10.79 10.01
N VAL A 769 20.38 10.50 9.42
CA VAL A 769 20.89 9.13 9.22
C VAL A 769 21.70 8.66 10.42
N VAL A 770 22.52 9.55 10.98
CA VAL A 770 23.52 9.20 12.01
C VAL A 770 22.89 8.99 13.40
N THR A 771 21.92 9.83 13.77
CA THR A 771 21.33 9.84 15.13
C THR A 771 20.59 8.55 15.49
N PRO A 772 19.71 7.99 14.63
CA PRO A 772 18.99 6.75 14.94
C PRO A 772 19.93 5.56 15.17
N LEU A 773 21.01 5.50 14.40
CA LEU A 773 22.02 4.44 14.45
C LEU A 773 23.05 4.64 15.56
N ARG A 774 23.06 5.81 16.22
CA ARG A 774 24.11 6.26 17.14
C ARG A 774 25.51 6.05 16.55
N ALA A 775 25.65 6.37 15.26
CA ALA A 775 26.88 6.12 14.53
C ALA A 775 27.91 7.23 14.81
N THR A 776 29.16 6.85 15.05
CA THR A 776 30.27 7.79 15.27
C THR A 776 31.02 7.98 13.96
N HIS A 777 31.07 9.22 13.47
CA HIS A 777 31.85 9.57 12.28
C HIS A 777 33.34 9.74 12.63
N HIS A 778 34.22 9.17 11.82
CA HIS A 778 35.66 9.40 11.87
C HIS A 778 36.11 10.23 10.68
N GLU A 779 36.93 11.25 10.91
CA GLU A 779 37.45 12.12 9.85
C GLU A 779 38.58 11.47 9.03
N THR A 780 39.24 10.44 9.58
CA THR A 780 40.34 9.72 8.93
C THR A 780 40.15 8.22 9.05
N LEU A 781 40.68 7.50 8.05
CA LEU A 781 40.68 6.03 8.05
C LEU A 781 41.45 5.49 9.27
N GLU A 782 42.60 6.08 9.62
CA GLU A 782 43.40 5.72 10.80
C GLU A 782 42.58 5.78 12.11
N SER A 783 41.78 6.84 12.27
CA SER A 783 40.93 7.01 13.45
C SER A 783 39.87 5.92 13.55
N LEU A 784 39.29 5.49 12.42
CA LEU A 784 38.33 4.38 12.39
C LEU A 784 39.01 3.05 12.73
N LEU A 785 40.12 2.73 12.05
CA LEU A 785 40.81 1.43 12.14
C LEU A 785 41.34 1.15 13.55
N SER A 786 41.82 2.19 14.24
CA SER A 786 42.34 2.08 15.61
C SER A 786 41.23 1.96 16.67
N ALA A 787 40.00 2.38 16.36
CA ALA A 787 38.87 2.38 17.30
C ALA A 787 38.03 1.10 17.27
N CYS A 788 38.03 0.35 16.16
CA CYS A 788 37.04 -0.70 15.92
C CYS A 788 37.56 -2.13 16.24
N ASP A 789 36.67 -2.99 16.72
CA ASP A 789 36.94 -4.42 16.98
C ASP A 789 36.71 -5.29 15.73
N CYS A 790 35.91 -4.79 14.79
CA CYS A 790 35.69 -5.36 13.47
C CYS A 790 35.48 -4.23 12.46
N VAL A 791 36.09 -4.35 11.28
CA VAL A 791 35.95 -3.37 10.20
C VAL A 791 35.36 -4.05 8.96
N VAL A 792 34.32 -3.46 8.38
CA VAL A 792 33.70 -3.90 7.14
C VAL A 792 34.00 -2.90 6.04
N LEU A 793 34.53 -3.39 4.93
CA LEU A 793 34.75 -2.63 3.71
C LEU A 793 33.52 -2.73 2.80
N CYS A 794 32.81 -1.61 2.60
CA CYS A 794 31.56 -1.55 1.82
C CYS A 794 31.48 -0.27 0.95
N THR A 795 32.63 0.16 0.43
CA THR A 795 32.79 1.33 -0.46
C THR A 795 32.97 0.90 -1.93
N PRO A 796 32.61 1.73 -2.93
CA PRO A 796 32.96 1.49 -4.33
C PRO A 796 34.47 1.34 -4.54
N ALA A 797 34.87 0.69 -5.64
CA ALA A 797 36.25 0.73 -6.09
C ALA A 797 36.64 2.17 -6.47
N GLY A 798 37.87 2.55 -6.15
CA GLY A 798 38.47 3.82 -6.56
C GLY A 798 39.91 3.61 -6.98
N ASP A 799 40.63 4.71 -7.18
CA ASP A 799 42.05 4.65 -7.53
C ASP A 799 42.88 4.20 -6.33
N GLY A 800 43.25 2.91 -6.32
CA GLY A 800 44.23 2.34 -5.39
C GLY A 800 43.66 1.41 -4.31
N THR A 801 44.56 0.88 -3.50
CA THR A 801 44.30 -0.14 -2.48
C THR A 801 44.17 0.51 -1.10
N LEU A 802 43.00 0.42 -0.48
CA LEU A 802 42.68 1.05 0.82
C LEU A 802 43.26 0.26 2.01
N ILE A 803 43.15 -1.07 1.96
CA ILE A 803 43.65 -1.96 3.00
C ILE A 803 44.95 -2.59 2.50
N ASN A 804 46.09 -2.12 3.00
CA ASN A 804 47.40 -2.46 2.50
C ASN A 804 48.43 -2.56 3.63
N ALA A 805 49.70 -2.82 3.28
CA ALA A 805 50.80 -2.96 4.25
C ALA A 805 51.00 -1.75 5.18
N THR A 806 50.51 -0.55 4.82
CA THR A 806 50.57 0.66 5.66
C THR A 806 49.34 0.86 6.54
N THR A 807 48.14 0.43 6.10
CA THR A 807 46.90 0.61 6.85
C THR A 807 46.56 -0.56 7.76
N LEU A 808 46.96 -1.79 7.41
CA LEU A 808 46.76 -2.97 8.26
C LEU A 808 47.38 -2.85 9.66
N PRO A 809 48.60 -2.28 9.83
CA PRO A 809 49.17 -2.04 11.17
C PRO A 809 48.37 -1.07 12.04
N LEU A 810 47.46 -0.26 11.47
CA LEU A 810 46.62 0.69 12.21
C LEU A 810 45.41 0.02 12.86
N PHE A 811 45.08 -1.20 12.44
CA PHE A 811 44.00 -1.96 13.06
C PHE A 811 44.34 -2.27 14.52
N LYS A 812 43.32 -2.25 15.38
CA LYS A 812 43.45 -2.74 16.74
C LYS A 812 43.96 -4.19 16.72
N ARG A 813 44.98 -4.49 17.53
CA ARG A 813 45.59 -5.84 17.59
C ARG A 813 44.54 -6.89 17.94
N GLY A 814 44.41 -7.92 17.09
CA GLY A 814 43.41 -8.98 17.24
C GLY A 814 42.00 -8.61 16.78
N SER A 815 41.83 -7.48 16.09
CA SER A 815 40.56 -7.11 15.46
C SER A 815 40.23 -8.00 14.25
N ARG A 816 39.09 -7.73 13.62
CA ARG A 816 38.51 -8.54 12.53
C ARG A 816 38.29 -7.68 11.30
N PHE A 817 38.32 -8.32 10.13
CA PHE A 817 38.11 -7.63 8.86
C PHE A 817 37.12 -8.38 7.97
N VAL A 818 36.19 -7.65 7.36
CA VAL A 818 35.21 -8.19 6.42
C VAL A 818 35.28 -7.39 5.11
N ASN A 819 35.43 -8.07 3.98
CA ASN A 819 35.36 -7.44 2.66
C ASN A 819 34.20 -8.00 1.84
N ILE A 820 33.22 -7.13 1.59
CA ILE A 820 32.06 -7.36 0.71
C ILE A 820 31.98 -6.31 -0.41
N ALA A 821 33.03 -5.51 -0.59
CA ALA A 821 33.10 -4.44 -1.56
C ALA A 821 33.72 -4.92 -2.88
N ARG A 822 35.05 -4.77 -3.00
CA ARG A 822 35.86 -5.23 -4.15
C ARG A 822 37.19 -5.75 -3.64
N GLY A 823 37.70 -6.80 -4.26
CA GLY A 823 39.00 -7.37 -3.90
C GLY A 823 40.18 -6.45 -4.18
N SER A 824 40.11 -5.63 -5.25
CA SER A 824 41.15 -4.67 -5.64
C SER A 824 41.47 -3.60 -4.57
N LEU A 825 40.54 -3.39 -3.63
CA LEU A 825 40.72 -2.46 -2.51
C LEU A 825 41.61 -3.02 -1.40
N VAL A 826 42.01 -4.30 -1.49
CA VAL A 826 42.80 -5.00 -0.47
C VAL A 826 44.06 -5.61 -1.08
N ASP A 827 45.20 -5.35 -0.45
CA ASP A 827 46.45 -6.05 -0.71
C ASP A 827 46.38 -7.40 0.01
N GLU A 828 46.13 -8.47 -0.75
CA GLU A 828 45.94 -9.82 -0.19
C GLU A 828 47.23 -10.38 0.42
N ASP A 829 48.42 -10.00 -0.07
CA ASP A 829 49.70 -10.41 0.53
C ASP A 829 49.86 -9.79 1.92
N ALA A 830 49.56 -8.48 2.03
CA ALA A 830 49.59 -7.79 3.31
C ALA A 830 48.51 -8.34 4.27
N LEU A 831 47.32 -8.66 3.78
CA LEU A 831 46.24 -9.28 4.57
C LEU A 831 46.69 -10.64 5.14
N VAL A 832 47.35 -11.48 4.34
CA VAL A 832 47.90 -12.76 4.79
C VAL A 832 48.93 -12.55 5.89
N ALA A 833 49.84 -11.58 5.72
CA ALA A 833 50.84 -11.25 6.73
C ALA A 833 50.18 -10.82 8.05
N ALA A 834 49.18 -9.94 7.99
CA ALA A 834 48.44 -9.45 9.16
C ALA A 834 47.63 -10.55 9.87
N LEU A 835 47.09 -11.53 9.14
CA LEU A 835 46.45 -12.70 9.74
C LEU A 835 47.48 -13.63 10.38
N ARG A 836 48.61 -13.89 9.72
CA ARG A 836 49.67 -14.78 10.25
C ARG A 836 50.30 -14.23 11.51
N ASP A 837 50.61 -12.94 11.53
CA ASP A 837 51.25 -12.32 12.69
C ASP A 837 50.27 -12.03 13.84
N GLY A 838 48.95 -12.10 13.61
CA GLY A 838 47.90 -11.89 14.62
C GLY A 838 47.42 -10.44 14.76
N THR A 839 47.77 -9.55 13.81
CA THR A 839 47.22 -8.19 13.73
C THR A 839 45.72 -8.27 13.54
N LEU A 840 45.29 -9.15 12.65
CA LEU A 840 43.90 -9.59 12.54
C LEU A 840 43.77 -11.00 13.13
N SER A 841 42.76 -11.20 13.98
CA SER A 841 42.46 -12.52 14.55
C SER A 841 41.68 -13.39 13.56
N SER A 842 40.82 -12.78 12.75
CA SER A 842 40.00 -13.45 11.73
C SER A 842 39.58 -12.47 10.64
N ALA A 843 39.25 -13.01 9.46
CA ALA A 843 38.65 -12.24 8.38
C ALA A 843 37.54 -13.01 7.66
N ALA A 844 36.70 -12.30 6.91
CA ALA A 844 35.73 -12.87 5.99
C ALA A 844 35.75 -12.12 4.66
N ILE A 845 35.98 -12.84 3.56
CA ILE A 845 36.23 -12.26 2.24
C ILE A 845 35.27 -12.89 1.23
N ASP A 846 34.35 -12.07 0.71
CA ASP A 846 33.46 -12.47 -0.40
C ASP A 846 34.06 -12.15 -1.77
N VAL A 847 34.93 -11.14 -1.82
CA VAL A 847 35.51 -10.58 -3.05
C VAL A 847 37.04 -10.60 -3.02
N HIS A 848 37.69 -10.99 -4.13
CA HIS A 848 39.13 -11.31 -4.20
C HIS A 848 39.86 -10.45 -5.23
N ALA A 849 41.13 -10.13 -4.99
CA ALA A 849 41.88 -9.16 -5.81
C ALA A 849 42.02 -9.60 -7.27
N ASN A 850 42.11 -10.91 -7.52
CA ASN A 850 42.28 -11.51 -8.84
C ASN A 850 41.12 -12.46 -9.22
N GLU A 851 39.88 -12.11 -8.88
CA GLU A 851 38.69 -12.91 -9.20
C GLU A 851 38.67 -13.43 -10.66
N PRO A 852 38.31 -14.71 -10.90
CA PRO A 852 37.85 -15.71 -9.94
C PRO A 852 38.99 -16.47 -9.22
N LYS A 853 40.25 -16.08 -9.38
CA LYS A 853 41.40 -16.72 -8.72
C LYS A 853 41.58 -16.16 -7.31
N ILE A 854 41.49 -17.05 -6.32
CA ILE A 854 41.72 -16.73 -4.91
C ILE A 854 43.21 -16.88 -4.58
N HIS A 855 43.73 -16.00 -3.74
CA HIS A 855 45.11 -16.07 -3.26
C HIS A 855 45.42 -17.42 -2.59
N PRO A 856 46.47 -18.15 -3.01
CA PRO A 856 46.75 -19.49 -2.50
C PRO A 856 46.95 -19.54 -0.97
N GLU A 857 47.60 -18.53 -0.39
CA GLU A 857 47.82 -18.51 1.07
C GLU A 857 46.54 -18.19 1.85
N LEU A 858 45.56 -17.47 1.27
CA LEU A 858 44.25 -17.28 1.90
C LEU A 858 43.48 -18.61 1.93
N ILE A 859 43.58 -19.42 0.88
CA ILE A 859 43.00 -20.78 0.85
C ILE A 859 43.60 -21.64 1.98
N GLU A 860 44.92 -21.59 2.18
CA GLU A 860 45.57 -22.33 3.27
C GLU A 860 45.12 -21.85 4.65
N LEU A 861 44.98 -20.54 4.86
CA LEU A 861 44.41 -19.99 6.09
C LEU A 861 42.94 -20.40 6.28
N ALA A 862 42.16 -20.53 5.20
CA ALA A 862 40.77 -20.95 5.25
C ALA A 862 40.63 -22.42 5.65
N LYS A 863 41.49 -23.29 5.10
CA LYS A 863 41.59 -24.71 5.52
C LYS A 863 41.95 -24.86 6.99
N GLN A 864 42.74 -23.93 7.52
CA GLN A 864 43.08 -23.83 8.95
C GLN A 864 41.95 -23.21 9.80
N GLY A 865 40.83 -22.82 9.20
CA GLY A 865 39.68 -22.24 9.90
C GLY A 865 39.86 -20.78 10.34
N ARG A 866 40.88 -20.07 9.84
CA ARG A 866 41.22 -18.70 10.28
C ARG A 866 40.46 -17.61 9.53
N ILE A 867 39.97 -17.90 8.33
CA ILE A 867 39.30 -16.96 7.44
C ILE A 867 38.12 -17.64 6.75
N LEU A 868 37.01 -16.90 6.59
CA LEU A 868 35.89 -17.30 5.74
C LEU A 868 36.13 -16.78 4.32
N LEU A 869 36.05 -17.65 3.32
CA LEU A 869 36.12 -17.29 1.90
C LEU A 869 34.83 -17.71 1.21
N THR A 870 34.24 -16.79 0.42
CA THR A 870 33.07 -17.08 -0.42
C THR A 870 33.28 -16.57 -1.84
N CYS A 871 32.36 -16.91 -2.74
CA CYS A 871 32.54 -16.76 -4.19
C CYS A 871 31.74 -15.58 -4.76
N HIS A 872 31.90 -14.40 -4.17
CA HIS A 872 31.22 -13.16 -4.58
C HIS A 872 29.70 -13.31 -4.63
N ASN A 873 29.13 -13.88 -3.58
CA ASN A 873 27.71 -14.25 -3.53
C ASN A 873 26.89 -13.41 -2.54
N ALA A 874 27.46 -12.37 -1.94
CA ALA A 874 26.75 -11.56 -0.94
C ALA A 874 25.43 -10.95 -1.48
N GLY A 875 25.39 -10.56 -2.75
CA GLY A 875 24.17 -10.04 -3.41
C GLY A 875 23.36 -11.08 -4.18
N GLY A 876 23.81 -12.34 -4.25
CA GLY A 876 23.28 -13.35 -5.17
C GLY A 876 22.01 -14.04 -4.68
N THR A 877 20.90 -13.30 -4.54
CA THR A 877 19.59 -13.85 -4.12
C THR A 877 18.54 -13.73 -5.21
N VAL A 878 17.52 -14.60 -5.20
CA VAL A 878 16.38 -14.53 -6.15
C VAL A 878 15.70 -13.16 -6.11
N ASP A 879 15.57 -12.55 -4.93
CA ASP A 879 14.95 -11.24 -4.76
C ASP A 879 15.80 -10.11 -5.35
N THR A 880 17.13 -10.17 -5.18
CA THR A 880 18.05 -9.22 -5.83
C THR A 880 17.95 -9.31 -7.36
N HIS A 881 17.78 -10.52 -7.92
CA HIS A 881 17.60 -10.67 -9.38
C HIS A 881 16.34 -9.98 -9.87
N LYS A 882 15.20 -10.23 -9.22
CA LYS A 882 13.93 -9.56 -9.54
C LYS A 882 14.07 -8.04 -9.41
N GLY A 883 14.71 -7.59 -8.33
CA GLY A 883 14.95 -6.18 -8.09
C GLY A 883 15.88 -5.52 -9.12
N PHE A 884 16.89 -6.22 -9.64
CA PHE A 884 17.75 -5.72 -10.71
C PHE A 884 16.99 -5.50 -12.02
N GLU A 885 16.17 -6.47 -12.41
CA GLU A 885 15.33 -6.38 -13.60
C GLU A 885 14.32 -5.25 -13.45
N GLU A 886 13.57 -5.23 -12.35
CA GLU A 886 12.56 -4.21 -12.07
C GLU A 886 13.16 -2.80 -12.04
N LEU A 887 14.23 -2.58 -11.26
CA LEU A 887 14.82 -1.25 -11.10
C LEU A 887 15.44 -0.75 -12.41
N SER A 888 16.06 -1.63 -13.21
CA SER A 888 16.57 -1.25 -14.51
C SER A 888 15.45 -0.86 -15.47
N MET A 889 14.36 -1.65 -15.53
CA MET A 889 13.19 -1.31 -16.34
C MET A 889 12.59 0.02 -15.90
N ARG A 890 12.43 0.24 -14.59
CA ARG A 890 11.89 1.50 -14.05
C ARG A 890 12.76 2.71 -14.39
N ASN A 891 14.09 2.58 -14.34
CA ASN A 891 14.99 3.66 -14.76
C ASN A 891 14.82 3.99 -16.23
N ILE A 892 14.74 2.97 -17.10
CA ILE A 892 14.51 3.17 -18.53
C ILE A 892 13.19 3.90 -18.75
N MET A 893 12.11 3.38 -18.15
CA MET A 893 10.78 3.96 -18.29
C MET A 893 10.74 5.41 -17.77
N ALA A 894 11.38 5.69 -16.64
CA ALA A 894 11.44 7.04 -16.08
C ALA A 894 12.17 8.01 -17.01
N VAL A 895 13.35 7.65 -17.53
CA VAL A 895 14.12 8.53 -18.42
C VAL A 895 13.40 8.73 -19.77
N LEU A 896 12.85 7.65 -20.35
CA LEU A 896 12.19 7.74 -21.66
C LEU A 896 10.87 8.51 -21.62
N SER A 897 10.16 8.51 -20.48
CA SER A 897 8.96 9.33 -20.26
C SER A 897 9.26 10.80 -19.91
N GLY A 898 10.54 11.20 -19.90
CA GLY A 898 10.97 12.56 -19.54
C GLY A 898 11.00 12.85 -18.04
N GLY A 899 10.88 11.81 -17.20
CA GLY A 899 11.08 11.87 -15.76
C GLY A 899 12.54 11.76 -15.33
N GLU A 900 12.77 11.84 -14.02
CA GLU A 900 14.11 11.68 -13.44
C GLU A 900 14.50 10.20 -13.32
N ALA A 901 15.76 9.89 -13.60
CA ALA A 901 16.32 8.57 -13.32
C ALA A 901 16.30 8.28 -11.80
N ILE A 902 16.02 7.03 -11.44
CA ILE A 902 15.88 6.59 -10.04
C ILE A 902 17.25 6.34 -9.40
N THR A 903 18.16 5.70 -10.15
CA THR A 903 19.51 5.35 -9.67
C THR A 903 20.61 5.74 -10.66
N PRO A 904 20.68 7.02 -11.07
CA PRO A 904 21.72 7.47 -11.98
C PRO A 904 23.06 7.59 -11.25
N VAL A 905 24.15 7.31 -11.96
CA VAL A 905 25.53 7.38 -11.39
C VAL A 905 26.43 8.41 -12.10
N ASN A 906 25.94 9.03 -13.17
CA ASN A 906 26.75 9.88 -14.04
C ASN A 906 26.12 11.25 -14.36
N LEU A 907 25.12 11.71 -13.58
CA LEU A 907 24.42 12.98 -13.86
C LEU A 907 25.39 14.18 -13.92
N GLN A 908 26.46 14.15 -13.12
CA GLN A 908 27.49 15.19 -13.08
C GLN A 908 28.28 15.36 -14.40
N PHE A 909 28.15 14.41 -15.33
CA PHE A 909 28.84 14.43 -16.62
C PHE A 909 27.90 14.75 -17.80
N LEU A 910 26.59 14.87 -17.56
CA LEU A 910 25.62 15.29 -18.59
C LEU A 910 25.87 16.74 -19.00
N LYS A 911 25.86 17.01 -20.31
CA LYS A 911 26.06 18.34 -20.90
C LYS A 911 24.77 19.13 -21.05
#